data_AF-A0A8S2XK15-F1
#
_entry.id   AF-A0A8S2XK15-F1
#
_cell.length_a   1.000
_cell.length_b   1.000
_cell.length_c   1.000
_cell.angle_alpha   90.00
_cell.angle_beta   90.00
_cell.angle_gamma   90.00
#
_symmetry.space_group_name_H-M   'P 1'
#
loop_
_entity.id
_entity.type
_entity.pdbx_description
1 polymer ?
#
loop_
_entity_poly.entity_id
_entity_poly.type
_entity_poly.pdbx_seq_one_letter_code
_entity_poly.pdbx_strand_id
1 'polypeptide(L)'
;MENQQLLYQEIVGEITPYCDTEFVYTIFDPQTRFSIDEDQSKSLTSTSETNIRSLLTHLDDQQDLAEAWQIFTKHHRLFDTTTITTAETDTPHVICTENKPPTTSRPYPQTIEKQNATFDILQQMLKNQQIRPSFSQYSAPILLIKKRDGSYRFIVDYRKLNNITVQDNYPLPNLEQAIQMVGGRRYYSKLDLKSGYFQIPIKEDDKHKTAFITTHGLFEFNVLAQGLKNSPPSFQRIMSGLLLPCKKFSIVYLDDILIYSDNFDQHLQHVNQVLAILNKHKFQLNPPKCEIFRTSIDYLGHTISNDGVRPLQEHIEKILSLPQPISLHQANAFIGSIGWYRKFIKNYVHIAVPISAVKNLTKANKHKFHWDQDQREAFDKLKEALITDPLFLTYPDDKLSLTLEIDASDNCIGGVLFQEDDNGQRKNIYFHSQMLPKPQRKWPTIEKEALAIYYCVLRMKLYLLGREFTVYTDHCPLRDMQLKPSNNRRVDRISLILQQYNIKQIHHLSGKCNCMADYLSRYPRQVEDDDDFIEEDFGVVPGIQHCGAVITRAQAKAQLTIPDTVIVESVADQSLVVDDQPPRVAGHVFDVTKIADAQKQDSFYQEQIHKLQQESLKCSFELKGDILYKIIKRGIANLKLIYIPLSLVFQVVKVYHASSWADHFGFRRTYNNLKDRYWWPNMKDTIRNYLHSCLQCQKFNFARHKSYGFLHPIESPSGPFQMIGMDYSGPFPITSQGNKYVLAITDYFTKWVIAIPTEKQNAQTTAEVLHEHYICIYGVPRQILSDQGTPFNNQLVDAFTTILGCHHIKSTPYHPQTNGAIERFNATFERQLAKVTNVHMNDWDIHLKSVVFAYNTGKHASTEYSPYQLQFGRHPNLPPDPPIAQYEFLKPNDYFQFFRRTLTLYHRQAKQNIIQHQQYYKTNYDTHRVDPKFNIGDRVLKRLSTSRTKLSSIYSDPMVVIDAEHPTYW
;
A
#
# COMPACT_ATOMS: atom_id res chain seq x y z
N MET A 1 -26.08 -30.26 42.31
CA MET A 1 -24.86 -29.41 42.40
C MET A 1 -23.73 -30.04 43.22
N GLU A 2 -23.89 -31.23 43.80
CA GLU A 2 -22.77 -31.94 44.47
C GLU A 2 -21.98 -32.89 43.55
N ASN A 3 -22.50 -33.28 42.38
CA ASN A 3 -21.79 -34.14 41.42
C ASN A 3 -20.84 -33.41 40.45
N GLN A 4 -20.70 -32.09 40.52
CA GLN A 4 -19.69 -31.33 39.75
C GLN A 4 -18.43 -31.00 40.56
N GLN A 5 -18.42 -31.25 41.87
CA GLN A 5 -17.25 -31.02 42.73
C GLN A 5 -16.31 -32.24 42.80
N LEU A 6 -16.81 -33.46 42.60
CA LEU A 6 -16.00 -34.68 42.58
C LEU A 6 -15.14 -34.82 41.30
N LEU A 7 -15.67 -34.43 40.13
CA LEU A 7 -14.92 -34.54 38.87
C LEU A 7 -13.74 -33.55 38.79
N TYR A 8 -13.79 -32.45 39.55
CA TYR A 8 -12.71 -31.46 39.63
C TYR A 8 -11.59 -31.89 40.60
N GLN A 9 -11.86 -32.83 41.51
CA GLN A 9 -10.86 -33.38 42.42
C GLN A 9 -10.13 -34.60 41.83
N GLU A 10 -10.76 -35.37 40.93
CA GLU A 10 -10.10 -36.50 40.25
C GLU A 10 -9.13 -36.06 39.15
N ILE A 11 -9.32 -34.91 38.51
CA ILE A 11 -8.46 -34.42 37.42
C ILE A 11 -7.20 -33.67 37.94
N VAL A 12 -7.19 -33.23 39.20
CA VAL A 12 -6.05 -32.53 39.81
C VAL A 12 -5.09 -33.50 40.53
N GLY A 13 -5.41 -34.80 40.57
CA GLY A 13 -4.64 -35.83 41.28
C GLY A 13 -3.52 -36.53 40.50
N GLU A 14 -3.41 -36.36 39.17
CA GLU A 14 -2.46 -37.14 38.34
C GLU A 14 -1.56 -36.27 37.44
N ILE A 15 -0.89 -35.27 38.02
CA ILE A 15 0.33 -34.71 37.42
C ILE A 15 1.39 -34.57 38.51
N THR A 16 2.08 -35.66 38.79
CA THR A 16 3.38 -35.64 39.46
C THR A 16 4.38 -34.88 38.59
N PRO A 17 5.04 -33.79 39.06
CA PRO A 17 6.22 -33.29 38.40
C PRO A 17 7.37 -34.25 38.71
N TYR A 18 7.90 -34.92 37.69
CA TYR A 18 9.22 -35.55 37.75
C TYR A 18 10.24 -34.45 38.04
N CYS A 19 10.59 -34.31 39.32
CA CYS A 19 11.64 -33.45 39.82
C CYS A 19 12.82 -34.35 40.17
N ASP A 20 13.58 -34.79 39.17
CA ASP A 20 14.93 -35.29 39.39
C ASP A 20 15.85 -34.07 39.55
N THR A 21 15.88 -33.58 40.78
CA THR A 21 16.86 -32.64 41.30
C THR A 21 18.18 -33.35 41.51
N GLU A 22 19.05 -33.34 40.50
CA GLU A 22 20.51 -33.51 40.64
C GLU A 22 21.13 -33.42 39.24
N PHE A 23 21.32 -32.22 38.70
CA PHE A 23 22.41 -31.84 37.78
C PHE A 23 22.15 -30.39 37.36
N VAL A 24 23.17 -29.53 37.49
CA VAL A 24 23.17 -28.06 37.22
C VAL A 24 22.69 -27.17 38.38
N TYR A 25 23.21 -27.39 39.58
CA TYR A 25 23.49 -26.31 40.55
C TYR A 25 24.96 -26.36 40.92
N THR A 26 25.79 -25.78 40.07
CA THR A 26 27.11 -25.29 40.46
C THR A 26 27.41 -24.13 39.54
N ILE A 27 27.94 -23.06 40.13
CA ILE A 27 28.20 -21.73 39.57
C ILE A 27 27.00 -20.76 39.76
N PHE A 28 27.28 -19.72 40.55
CA PHE A 28 26.49 -18.52 40.88
C PHE A 28 25.65 -18.58 42.17
N ASP A 29 26.37 -18.42 43.29
CA ASP A 29 25.85 -17.96 44.58
C ASP A 29 25.49 -16.44 44.50
N PRO A 30 24.24 -16.03 44.76
CA PRO A 30 23.82 -14.63 44.78
C PRO A 30 23.71 -14.03 46.21
N GLN A 31 24.36 -14.60 47.24
CA GLN A 31 24.35 -14.02 48.58
C GLN A 31 25.60 -13.19 48.89
N THR A 32 25.68 -11.99 48.33
CA THR A 32 26.43 -10.89 48.98
C THR A 32 25.51 -9.68 49.13
N ARG A 33 24.91 -9.56 50.32
CA ARG A 33 24.30 -8.33 50.80
C ARG A 33 25.40 -7.28 50.95
N PHE A 34 25.39 -6.25 50.12
CA PHE A 34 26.17 -5.04 50.38
C PHE A 34 25.32 -4.06 51.18
N SER A 35 25.85 -3.69 52.34
CA SER A 35 25.40 -2.62 53.21
C SER A 35 25.32 -1.29 52.46
N ILE A 36 24.25 -0.55 52.75
CA ILE A 36 24.05 0.83 52.32
C ILE A 36 24.94 1.69 53.21
N ASP A 37 26.09 2.11 52.70
CA ASP A 37 26.88 3.18 53.33
C ASP A 37 26.43 4.52 52.76
N GLU A 38 25.84 5.33 53.65
CA GLU A 38 25.79 6.78 53.57
C GLU A 38 27.22 7.31 53.52
N ASP A 39 27.64 7.92 52.41
CA ASP A 39 28.79 8.83 52.43
C ASP A 39 28.74 9.82 51.26
N GLN A 40 28.50 11.10 51.59
CA GLN A 40 28.47 12.24 50.68
C GLN A 40 29.86 12.77 50.30
N SER A 41 30.95 12.04 50.57
CA SER A 41 32.32 12.49 50.26
C SER A 41 33.15 11.40 49.58
N LYS A 42 33.00 11.23 48.27
CA LYS A 42 33.98 10.51 47.44
C LYS A 42 34.65 11.48 46.47
N SER A 43 35.98 11.45 46.50
CA SER A 43 36.93 12.20 45.70
C SER A 43 36.76 11.98 44.19
N LEU A 44 37.15 12.97 43.38
CA LEU A 44 37.24 12.83 41.93
C LEU A 44 38.00 11.55 41.54
N THR A 45 37.35 10.67 40.79
CA THR A 45 38.02 9.52 40.16
C THR A 45 38.92 10.03 39.02
N SER A 46 40.11 9.44 38.85
CA SER A 46 41.04 9.80 37.77
C SER A 46 40.43 9.75 36.36
N THR A 47 39.48 8.82 36.13
CA THR A 47 38.74 8.69 34.87
C THR A 47 37.81 9.88 34.60
N SER A 48 37.02 10.28 35.60
CA SER A 48 36.13 11.45 35.48
C SER A 48 36.91 12.75 35.25
N GLU A 49 38.05 12.93 35.93
CA GLU A 49 38.90 14.10 35.72
C GLU A 49 39.45 14.16 34.29
N THR A 50 39.94 13.03 33.76
CA THR A 50 40.43 12.93 32.38
C THR A 50 39.34 13.24 31.36
N ASN A 51 38.14 12.70 31.58
CA ASN A 51 36.96 12.97 30.74
C ASN A 51 36.57 14.45 30.75
N ILE A 52 36.55 15.09 31.92
CA ILE A 52 36.23 16.52 32.06
C ILE A 52 37.29 17.38 31.37
N ARG A 53 38.59 17.06 31.51
CA ARG A 53 39.66 17.78 30.79
C ARG A 53 39.45 17.71 29.28
N SER A 54 39.15 16.52 28.75
CA SER A 54 38.95 16.33 27.31
C SER A 54 37.79 17.17 26.73
N LEU A 55 36.80 17.50 27.54
CA LEU A 55 35.64 18.29 27.14
C LEU A 55 35.88 19.80 27.12
N LEU A 56 36.90 20.29 27.85
CA LEU A 56 37.15 21.71 28.06
C LEU A 56 38.46 22.19 27.38
N THR A 57 39.20 21.31 26.72
CA THR A 57 40.51 21.63 26.13
C THR A 57 40.49 22.71 25.05
N HIS A 58 39.34 22.97 24.44
CA HIS A 58 39.18 23.97 23.37
C HIS A 58 38.81 25.37 23.85
N LEU A 59 38.67 25.58 25.16
CA LEU A 59 38.43 26.92 25.73
C LEU A 59 39.79 27.62 25.91
N ASP A 60 40.02 28.66 25.11
CA ASP A 60 41.28 29.43 25.14
C ASP A 60 41.34 30.45 26.30
N ASP A 61 40.18 30.90 26.80
CA ASP A 61 40.09 31.85 27.90
C ASP A 61 40.29 31.14 29.26
N GLN A 62 41.28 31.59 30.02
CA GLN A 62 41.64 30.98 31.31
C GLN A 62 40.57 31.17 32.39
N GLN A 63 39.80 32.26 32.34
CA GLN A 63 38.73 32.52 33.31
C GLN A 63 37.54 31.60 33.03
N ASP A 64 37.09 31.54 31.78
CA ASP A 64 36.00 30.67 31.33
C ASP A 64 36.30 29.19 31.63
N LEU A 65 37.55 28.77 31.40
CA LEU A 65 38.01 27.41 31.67
C LEU A 65 37.98 27.10 33.17
N ALA A 66 38.38 28.03 34.03
CA ALA A 66 38.36 27.84 35.49
C ALA A 66 36.93 27.71 36.03
N GLU A 67 36.00 28.56 35.56
CA GLU A 67 34.60 28.52 35.97
C GLU A 67 33.89 27.26 35.47
N ALA A 68 34.11 26.88 34.21
CA ALA A 68 33.62 25.62 33.66
C ALA A 68 34.18 24.41 34.44
N TRP A 69 35.47 24.41 34.76
CA TRP A 69 36.11 23.34 35.53
C TRP A 69 35.44 23.13 36.89
N GLN A 70 35.12 24.20 37.62
CA GLN A 70 34.43 24.10 38.91
C GLN A 70 33.03 23.46 38.82
N ILE A 71 32.27 23.78 37.77
CA ILE A 71 30.92 23.24 37.60
C ILE A 71 30.95 21.75 37.21
N PHE A 72 31.85 21.38 36.31
CA PHE A 72 31.96 19.99 35.86
C PHE A 72 32.52 19.08 36.96
N THR A 73 33.47 19.57 37.76
CA THR A 73 33.98 18.84 38.94
C THR A 73 32.92 18.67 40.03
N LYS A 74 32.05 19.67 40.24
CA LYS A 74 30.89 19.56 41.13
C LYS A 74 29.96 18.40 40.72
N HIS A 75 29.78 18.17 39.42
CA HIS A 75 28.93 17.10 38.88
C HIS A 75 29.73 15.91 38.32
N HIS A 76 30.93 15.63 38.86
CA HIS A 76 31.85 14.61 38.35
C HIS A 76 31.21 13.22 38.18
N ARG A 77 30.22 12.84 39.00
CA ARG A 77 29.52 11.56 38.93
C ARG A 77 28.84 11.30 37.58
N LEU A 78 28.42 12.36 36.87
CA LEU A 78 27.82 12.25 35.53
C LEU A 78 28.81 11.73 34.48
N PHE A 79 30.10 11.97 34.69
CA PHE A 79 31.18 11.69 33.75
C PHE A 79 31.97 10.42 34.13
N ASP A 80 31.55 9.73 35.19
CA ASP A 80 32.13 8.47 35.60
C ASP A 80 31.65 7.35 34.67
N THR A 81 32.56 6.82 33.86
CA THR A 81 32.25 5.75 32.90
C THR A 81 32.52 4.36 33.45
N THR A 82 32.98 4.23 34.70
CA THR A 82 33.44 2.94 35.27
C THR A 82 32.30 2.00 35.65
N THR A 83 31.15 2.52 36.07
CA THR A 83 29.95 1.76 36.42
C THR A 83 28.75 2.30 35.64
N ILE A 84 27.78 1.45 35.28
CA ILE A 84 26.53 1.91 34.66
C ILE A 84 25.47 2.00 35.74
N THR A 85 24.95 3.22 35.98
CA THR A 85 23.88 3.44 36.95
C THR A 85 22.51 3.31 36.30
N THR A 86 21.52 2.87 37.08
CA THR A 86 20.10 2.99 36.72
C THR A 86 19.62 4.34 37.19
N ALA A 87 18.93 5.08 36.32
CA ALA A 87 18.38 6.39 36.63
C ALA A 87 17.18 6.26 37.57
N GLU A 88 17.06 7.21 38.50
CA GLU A 88 15.92 7.31 39.41
C GLU A 88 14.87 8.20 38.75
N THR A 89 13.77 7.59 38.31
CA THR A 89 12.69 8.29 37.60
C THR A 89 11.36 8.04 38.31
N ASP A 90 10.54 9.07 38.44
CA ASP A 90 9.24 8.99 39.14
C ASP A 90 8.24 8.08 38.41
N THR A 91 8.41 7.90 37.10
CA THR A 91 7.54 7.06 36.27
C THR A 91 8.36 6.04 35.48
N PRO A 92 8.31 4.73 35.82
CA PRO A 92 9.00 3.70 35.06
C PRO A 92 8.32 3.45 33.70
N HIS A 93 9.04 2.78 32.79
CA HIS A 93 8.45 2.36 31.52
C HIS A 93 7.42 1.24 31.72
N VAL A 94 6.26 1.37 31.06
CA VAL A 94 5.14 0.42 31.11
C VAL A 94 4.89 -0.17 29.73
N ILE A 95 4.67 -1.49 29.67
CA ILE A 95 4.42 -2.23 28.42
C ILE A 95 2.98 -2.75 28.43
N CYS A 96 2.07 -1.96 27.86
CA CYS A 96 0.67 -2.34 27.69
C CYS A 96 0.52 -3.23 26.44
N THR A 97 0.08 -4.48 26.62
CA THR A 97 -0.22 -5.41 25.54
C THR A 97 -1.73 -5.59 25.39
N GLU A 98 -2.22 -5.78 24.17
CA GLU A 98 -3.60 -6.21 23.90
C GLU A 98 -3.86 -7.60 24.51
N ASN A 99 -5.13 -7.95 24.78
CA ASN A 99 -5.53 -9.27 25.30
C ASN A 99 -5.26 -10.40 24.30
N LYS A 100 -3.98 -10.76 24.14
CA LYS A 100 -3.44 -11.77 23.24
C LYS A 100 -2.43 -12.64 24.00
N PRO A 101 -2.27 -13.92 23.62
CA PRO A 101 -1.33 -14.82 24.30
C PRO A 101 0.12 -14.35 24.18
N PRO A 102 1.00 -14.72 25.13
CA PRO A 102 2.42 -14.39 25.10
C PRO A 102 3.12 -14.81 23.81
N THR A 103 4.01 -13.96 23.30
CA THR A 103 4.71 -14.25 22.03
C THR A 103 5.97 -15.06 22.27
N THR A 104 6.07 -16.22 21.61
CA THR A 104 7.25 -17.09 21.69
C THR A 104 7.98 -17.22 20.37
N SER A 105 9.31 -17.34 20.44
CA SER A 105 10.21 -17.53 19.30
C SER A 105 11.39 -18.41 19.69
N ARG A 106 11.91 -19.18 18.73
CA ARG A 106 13.14 -19.95 18.91
C ARG A 106 14.37 -19.05 18.68
N PRO A 107 15.50 -19.30 19.36
CA PRO A 107 16.73 -18.56 19.11
C PRO A 107 17.19 -18.78 17.67
N TYR A 108 17.79 -17.76 17.06
CA TYR A 108 18.40 -17.91 15.75
C TYR A 108 19.68 -18.76 15.84
N PRO A 109 19.99 -19.61 14.85
CA PRO A 109 21.27 -20.30 14.80
C PRO A 109 22.43 -19.30 14.75
N GLN A 110 23.44 -19.50 15.59
CA GLN A 110 24.63 -18.65 15.68
C GLN A 110 25.90 -19.47 15.47
N THR A 111 26.90 -18.87 14.82
CA THR A 111 28.27 -19.43 14.73
C THR A 111 28.96 -19.38 16.08
N ILE A 112 29.99 -20.20 16.29
CA ILE A 112 30.76 -20.26 17.55
C ILE A 112 31.31 -18.88 17.95
N GLU A 113 31.86 -18.12 17.00
CA GLU A 113 32.32 -16.74 17.23
C GLU A 113 31.22 -15.84 17.82
N LYS A 114 30.00 -15.93 17.27
CA LYS A 114 28.84 -15.15 17.74
C LYS A 114 28.31 -15.65 19.08
N GLN A 115 28.41 -16.94 19.35
CA GLN A 115 28.03 -17.50 20.65
C GLN A 115 28.95 -16.99 21.75
N ASN A 116 30.28 -17.02 21.54
CA ASN A 116 31.25 -16.47 22.49
C ASN A 116 31.03 -14.97 22.72
N ALA A 117 30.86 -14.19 21.64
CA ALA A 117 30.55 -12.77 21.76
C ALA A 117 29.21 -12.50 22.49
N THR A 118 28.21 -13.37 22.29
CA THR A 118 26.94 -13.27 23.03
C THR A 118 27.18 -13.50 24.52
N PHE A 119 27.98 -14.51 24.88
CA PHE A 119 28.31 -14.82 26.26
C PHE A 119 28.99 -13.63 26.96
N ASP A 120 30.00 -13.04 26.34
CA ASP A 120 30.72 -11.89 26.89
C ASP A 120 29.80 -10.69 27.13
N ILE A 121 28.90 -10.40 26.17
CA ILE A 121 27.91 -9.32 26.29
C ILE A 121 26.92 -9.61 27.44
N LEU A 122 26.45 -10.86 27.56
CA LEU A 122 25.52 -11.25 28.63
C LEU A 122 26.17 -11.09 30.01
N GLN A 123 27.43 -11.50 30.16
CA GLN A 123 28.17 -11.35 31.42
C GLN A 123 28.32 -9.87 31.81
N GLN A 124 28.61 -9.00 30.84
CA GLN A 124 28.67 -7.56 31.09
C GLN A 124 27.31 -6.98 31.48
N MET A 125 26.23 -7.36 30.80
CA MET A 125 24.87 -6.88 31.10
C MET A 125 24.38 -7.37 32.47
N LEU A 126 24.71 -8.60 32.86
CA LEU A 126 24.40 -9.16 34.18
C LEU A 126 25.18 -8.44 35.29
N LYS A 127 26.49 -8.23 35.09
CA LYS A 127 27.33 -7.47 36.03
C LYS A 127 26.80 -6.04 36.23
N ASN A 128 26.28 -5.42 35.17
CA ASN A 128 25.68 -4.08 35.23
C ASN A 128 24.21 -4.08 35.69
N GLN A 129 23.65 -5.23 36.09
CA GLN A 129 22.25 -5.41 36.52
C GLN A 129 21.20 -4.97 35.48
N GLN A 130 21.58 -4.86 34.21
CA GLN A 130 20.68 -4.45 33.11
C GLN A 130 19.68 -5.56 32.74
N ILE A 131 20.10 -6.82 32.94
CA ILE A 131 19.30 -8.01 32.67
C ILE A 131 19.33 -8.95 33.87
N ARG A 132 18.38 -9.89 33.91
CA ARG A 132 18.35 -11.00 34.86
C ARG A 132 17.85 -12.29 34.18
N PRO A 133 18.16 -13.49 34.72
CA PRO A 133 17.55 -14.73 34.25
C PRO A 133 16.02 -14.67 34.33
N SER A 134 15.34 -15.27 33.36
CA SER A 134 13.87 -15.24 33.26
C SER A 134 13.28 -16.63 33.11
N PHE A 135 12.07 -16.80 33.63
CA PHE A 135 11.20 -17.97 33.42
C PHE A 135 9.92 -17.59 32.66
N SER A 136 9.96 -16.48 31.92
CA SER A 136 8.80 -15.91 31.24
C SER A 136 8.26 -16.80 30.12
N GLN A 137 6.94 -16.70 29.91
CA GLN A 137 6.27 -17.27 28.74
C GLN A 137 6.56 -16.50 27.44
N TYR A 138 7.13 -15.30 27.53
CA TYR A 138 7.58 -14.54 26.36
C TYR A 138 8.99 -14.97 25.94
N SER A 139 9.24 -15.00 24.63
CA SER A 139 10.60 -15.18 24.10
C SER A 139 10.82 -14.50 22.75
N ALA A 140 11.79 -13.59 22.75
CA ALA A 140 12.28 -12.90 21.54
C ALA A 140 13.70 -13.38 21.19
N PRO A 141 14.02 -13.67 19.92
CA PRO A 141 15.35 -14.12 19.55
C PRO A 141 16.32 -12.94 19.41
N ILE A 142 17.61 -13.20 19.57
CA ILE A 142 18.68 -12.20 19.46
C ILE A 142 19.41 -12.24 18.12
N LEU A 143 19.88 -11.07 17.67
CA LEU A 143 20.68 -10.87 16.48
C LEU A 143 21.94 -10.07 16.83
N LEU A 144 23.11 -10.56 16.41
CA LEU A 144 24.38 -9.85 16.52
C LEU A 144 24.82 -9.28 15.17
N ILE A 145 25.08 -7.98 15.12
CA ILE A 145 25.59 -7.25 13.95
C ILE A 145 26.97 -6.67 14.28
N LYS A 146 27.99 -6.89 13.43
CA LYS A 146 29.31 -6.25 13.59
C LYS A 146 29.21 -4.74 13.35
N LYS A 147 29.75 -3.95 14.26
CA LYS A 147 29.96 -2.51 14.11
C LYS A 147 31.23 -2.24 13.29
N ARG A 148 31.43 -0.98 12.89
CA ARG A 148 32.64 -0.54 12.16
C ARG A 148 33.92 -0.71 12.96
N ASP A 149 33.82 -0.63 14.29
CA ASP A 149 34.93 -0.85 15.23
C ASP A 149 35.26 -2.34 15.47
N GLY A 150 34.55 -3.27 14.81
CA GLY A 150 34.71 -4.71 14.96
C GLY A 150 33.91 -5.33 16.12
N SER A 151 33.36 -4.52 17.04
CA SER A 151 32.53 -5.00 18.15
C SER A 151 31.13 -5.45 17.69
N TYR A 152 30.45 -6.29 18.47
CA TYR A 152 29.10 -6.74 18.15
C TYR A 152 28.02 -5.84 18.78
N ARG A 153 27.00 -5.48 18.01
CA ARG A 153 25.76 -4.84 18.50
C ARG A 153 24.73 -5.92 18.82
N PHE A 154 24.31 -5.95 20.07
CA PHE A 154 23.25 -6.81 20.58
C PHE A 154 21.88 -6.24 20.24
N ILE A 155 21.07 -6.98 19.48
CA ILE A 155 19.73 -6.57 19.06
C ILE A 155 18.75 -7.69 19.40
N VAL A 156 17.63 -7.34 20.05
CA VAL A 156 16.54 -8.27 20.31
C VAL A 156 15.42 -8.03 19.31
N ASP A 157 14.92 -9.10 18.70
CA ASP A 157 13.83 -9.01 17.72
C ASP A 157 12.45 -8.98 18.40
N TYR A 158 12.05 -7.80 18.85
CA TYR A 158 10.73 -7.55 19.44
C TYR A 158 9.60 -7.38 18.42
N ARG A 159 9.76 -7.70 17.13
CA ARG A 159 8.70 -7.47 16.12
C ARG A 159 7.36 -8.13 16.48
N LYS A 160 7.39 -9.34 17.05
CA LYS A 160 6.16 -10.02 17.51
C LYS A 160 5.53 -9.32 18.72
N LEU A 161 6.34 -8.95 19.71
CA LEU A 161 5.89 -8.22 20.89
C LEU A 161 5.31 -6.85 20.49
N ASN A 162 6.01 -6.09 19.65
CA ASN A 162 5.58 -4.79 19.15
C ASN A 162 4.23 -4.81 18.40
N ASN A 163 3.87 -5.95 17.79
CA ASN A 163 2.58 -6.12 17.11
C ASN A 163 1.40 -6.29 18.08
N ILE A 164 1.66 -6.70 19.32
CA ILE A 164 0.64 -6.83 20.37
C ILE A 164 0.70 -5.69 21.39
N THR A 165 1.76 -4.88 21.38
CA THR A 165 1.90 -3.69 22.24
C THR A 165 1.02 -2.54 21.73
N VAL A 166 0.18 -2.02 22.62
CA VAL A 166 -0.65 -0.83 22.39
C VAL A 166 0.26 0.36 22.15
N GLN A 167 0.02 1.12 21.08
CA GLN A 167 0.90 2.21 20.67
C GLN A 167 0.77 3.42 21.62
N ASP A 168 1.91 3.89 22.14
CA ASP A 168 2.01 5.17 22.83
C ASP A 168 2.22 6.30 21.81
N ASN A 169 1.31 7.27 21.80
CA ASN A 169 1.32 8.41 20.87
C ASN A 169 1.85 9.69 21.53
N TYR A 170 2.82 9.58 22.44
CA TYR A 170 3.48 10.76 23.00
C TYR A 170 4.09 11.64 21.89
N PRO A 171 3.83 12.96 21.88
CA PRO A 171 4.29 13.83 20.82
C PRO A 171 5.81 13.97 20.86
N LEU A 172 6.47 13.62 19.76
CA LEU A 172 7.87 13.98 19.54
C LEU A 172 7.94 15.45 19.06
N PRO A 173 8.95 16.23 19.51
CA PRO A 173 9.13 17.59 19.03
C PRO A 173 9.25 17.62 17.50
N ASN A 174 8.58 18.58 16.85
CA ASN A 174 8.76 18.79 15.42
C ASN A 174 10.18 19.34 15.18
N LEU A 175 10.96 18.63 14.35
CA LEU A 175 12.33 18.99 14.00
C LEU A 175 12.47 20.46 13.57
N GLU A 176 11.57 20.95 12.72
CA GLU A 176 11.64 22.33 12.22
C GLU A 176 11.37 23.35 13.34
N GLN A 177 10.45 23.05 14.25
CA GLN A 177 10.20 23.89 15.43
C GLN A 177 11.41 23.90 16.37
N ALA A 178 12.04 22.74 16.60
CA ALA A 178 13.23 22.65 17.44
C ALA A 178 14.38 23.49 16.86
N ILE A 179 14.65 23.38 15.56
CA ILE A 179 15.70 24.16 14.89
C ILE A 179 15.41 25.67 14.97
N GLN A 180 14.15 26.09 14.80
CA GLN A 180 13.76 27.50 14.93
C GLN A 180 13.95 28.03 16.35
N MET A 181 13.60 27.25 17.38
CA MET A 181 13.77 27.67 18.79
C MET A 181 15.24 27.83 19.19
N VAL A 182 16.10 26.98 18.62
CA VAL A 182 17.55 26.97 18.86
C VAL A 182 18.25 28.10 18.08
N GLY A 183 17.67 28.51 16.95
CA GLY A 183 18.28 29.43 16.02
C GLY A 183 18.59 30.82 16.57
N GLY A 184 19.69 31.41 16.09
CA GLY A 184 20.11 32.78 16.42
C GLY A 184 20.80 32.94 17.77
N ARG A 185 21.21 31.83 18.40
CA ARG A 185 21.96 31.82 19.67
C ARG A 185 23.45 31.74 19.40
N ARG A 186 24.26 32.20 20.36
CA ARG A 186 25.72 32.27 20.21
C ARG A 186 26.43 31.03 20.74
N TYR A 187 25.92 30.44 21.82
CA TYR A 187 26.55 29.29 22.48
C TYR A 187 25.61 28.10 22.56
N TYR A 188 26.15 26.93 22.25
CA TYR A 188 25.46 25.65 22.22
C TYR A 188 26.25 24.58 22.99
N SER A 189 25.53 23.73 23.72
CA SER A 189 26.09 22.51 24.32
C SER A 189 25.15 21.34 24.09
N LYS A 190 25.67 20.24 23.59
CA LYS A 190 24.98 18.97 23.36
C LYS A 190 25.50 17.92 24.33
N LEU A 191 24.60 17.34 25.11
CA LEU A 191 24.90 16.27 26.04
C LEU A 191 24.30 14.95 25.50
N ASP A 192 25.15 13.93 25.35
CA ASP A 192 24.77 12.57 24.94
C ASP A 192 24.70 11.67 26.18
N LEU A 193 23.55 11.01 26.40
CA LEU A 193 23.42 10.04 27.48
C LEU A 193 24.12 8.72 27.14
N LYS A 194 24.86 8.15 28.08
CA LYS A 194 25.56 6.87 27.90
C LYS A 194 24.57 5.71 27.84
N SER A 195 24.28 5.21 26.64
CA SER A 195 23.27 4.16 26.44
C SER A 195 21.93 4.53 27.10
N GLY A 196 21.41 5.73 26.79
CA GLY A 196 20.26 6.35 27.47
C GLY A 196 19.10 5.40 27.79
N TYR A 197 18.68 4.57 26.83
CA TYR A 197 17.66 3.54 27.05
C TYR A 197 17.97 2.63 28.25
N PHE A 198 19.19 2.11 28.37
CA PHE A 198 19.55 1.17 29.45
C PHE A 198 19.70 1.82 30.83
N GLN A 199 19.45 3.13 30.97
CA GLN A 199 19.40 3.80 32.27
C GLN A 199 17.97 3.87 32.82
N ILE A 200 16.94 3.81 31.97
CA ILE A 200 15.55 3.97 32.41
C ILE A 200 14.99 2.63 32.92
N PRO A 201 14.43 2.54 34.14
CA PRO A 201 13.87 1.30 34.66
C PRO A 201 12.55 0.91 33.99
N ILE A 202 12.31 -0.40 33.84
CA ILE A 202 11.01 -0.97 33.44
C ILE A 202 10.22 -1.31 34.71
N LYS A 203 8.90 -1.10 34.67
CA LYS A 203 7.98 -1.52 35.74
C LYS A 203 8.13 -3.02 36.01
N GLU A 204 8.23 -3.41 37.28
CA GLU A 204 8.49 -4.80 37.69
C GLU A 204 7.55 -5.81 37.03
N ASP A 205 6.24 -5.51 37.03
CA ASP A 205 5.19 -6.35 36.41
C ASP A 205 5.38 -6.58 34.91
N ASP A 206 6.09 -5.69 34.21
CA ASP A 206 6.24 -5.73 32.75
C ASP A 206 7.58 -6.30 32.28
N LYS A 207 8.54 -6.51 33.19
CA LYS A 207 9.89 -7.02 32.84
C LYS A 207 9.84 -8.34 32.10
N HIS A 208 8.98 -9.27 32.55
CA HIS A 208 8.80 -10.59 31.93
C HIS A 208 8.41 -10.53 30.45
N LYS A 209 7.74 -9.46 29.99
CA LYS A 209 7.36 -9.29 28.57
C LYS A 209 8.57 -9.04 27.68
N THR A 210 9.67 -8.55 28.24
CA THR A 210 10.93 -8.27 27.50
C THR A 210 11.84 -9.47 27.35
N ALA A 211 11.41 -10.66 27.81
CA ALA A 211 12.24 -11.85 27.81
C ALA A 211 12.75 -12.22 26.40
N PHE A 212 14.05 -12.51 26.32
CA PHE A 212 14.77 -12.86 25.10
C PHE A 212 15.57 -14.16 25.29
N ILE A 213 15.66 -14.94 24.22
CA ILE A 213 16.25 -16.28 24.21
C ILE A 213 17.58 -16.28 23.47
N THR A 214 18.58 -16.92 24.09
CA THR A 214 19.94 -17.09 23.56
C THR A 214 20.31 -18.58 23.58
N THR A 215 21.49 -18.93 23.06
CA THR A 215 22.05 -20.28 23.21
C THR A 215 22.41 -20.63 24.65
N HIS A 216 22.52 -19.63 25.54
CA HIS A 216 22.93 -19.79 26.93
C HIS A 216 21.75 -19.69 27.92
N GLY A 217 20.50 -19.56 27.44
CA GLY A 217 19.31 -19.49 28.28
C GLY A 217 18.38 -18.31 27.95
N LEU A 218 17.40 -18.12 28.83
CA LEU A 218 16.37 -17.08 28.75
C LEU A 218 16.66 -15.97 29.76
N PHE A 219 16.64 -14.72 29.31
CA PHE A 219 16.92 -13.54 30.14
C PHE A 219 15.87 -12.45 29.86
N GLU A 220 15.66 -11.55 30.81
CA GLU A 220 14.76 -10.39 30.67
C GLU A 220 15.46 -9.10 31.11
N PHE A 221 14.97 -7.95 30.64
CA PHE A 221 15.56 -6.65 30.95
C PHE A 221 14.95 -6.03 32.21
N ASN A 222 15.81 -5.48 33.07
CA ASN A 222 15.43 -4.60 34.18
C ASN A 222 15.24 -3.15 33.72
N VAL A 223 15.94 -2.77 32.65
CA VAL A 223 16.01 -1.42 32.09
C VAL A 223 15.46 -1.38 30.67
N LEU A 224 15.12 -0.20 30.17
CA LEU A 224 14.44 -0.02 28.89
C LEU A 224 15.30 -0.57 27.76
N ALA A 225 14.77 -1.57 27.05
CA ALA A 225 15.48 -2.22 25.96
C ALA A 225 15.34 -1.46 24.65
N GLN A 226 16.39 -1.51 23.83
CA GLN A 226 16.33 -1.04 22.44
C GLN A 226 15.44 -1.97 21.61
N GLY A 227 14.60 -1.39 20.75
CA GLY A 227 13.75 -2.14 19.81
C GLY A 227 12.30 -2.36 20.25
N LEU A 228 11.92 -2.01 21.48
CA LEU A 228 10.50 -1.97 21.88
C LEU A 228 9.81 -0.75 21.24
N LYS A 229 8.57 -0.95 20.81
CA LYS A 229 7.77 0.05 20.08
C LYS A 229 7.61 1.37 20.85
N ASN A 230 7.40 1.29 22.16
CA ASN A 230 7.13 2.45 23.01
C ASN A 230 8.39 2.97 23.74
N SER A 231 9.59 2.42 23.47
CA SER A 231 10.83 2.93 24.10
C SER A 231 11.07 4.42 23.78
N PRO A 232 11.04 4.88 22.51
CA PRO A 232 11.32 6.29 22.21
C PRO A 232 10.27 7.27 22.79
N PRO A 233 8.95 7.03 22.66
CA PRO A 233 7.92 7.86 23.30
C PRO A 233 8.06 7.94 24.84
N SER A 234 8.32 6.80 25.50
CA SER A 234 8.48 6.77 26.95
C SER A 234 9.72 7.51 27.41
N PHE A 235 10.84 7.32 26.70
CA PHE A 235 12.08 8.05 26.95
C PHE A 235 11.86 9.56 26.81
N GLN A 236 11.24 10.00 25.71
CA GLN A 236 10.95 11.41 25.46
C GLN A 236 10.07 12.01 26.58
N ARG A 237 9.04 11.28 27.02
CA ARG A 237 8.14 11.72 28.10
C ARG A 237 8.88 11.93 29.41
N ILE A 238 9.71 10.96 29.80
CA ILE A 238 10.50 11.03 31.04
C ILE A 238 11.45 12.23 30.98
N MET A 239 12.22 12.37 29.90
CA MET A 239 13.16 13.49 29.78
C MET A 239 12.48 14.85 29.67
N SER A 240 11.37 14.94 28.94
CA SER A 240 10.59 16.19 28.83
C SER A 240 10.01 16.60 30.18
N GLY A 241 9.62 15.64 31.03
CA GLY A 241 9.16 15.89 32.39
C GLY A 241 10.29 16.37 33.30
N LEU A 242 11.44 15.68 33.26
CA LEU A 242 12.62 16.02 34.08
C LEU A 242 13.18 17.40 33.75
N LEU A 243 13.29 17.74 32.46
CA LEU A 243 13.85 19.01 31.98
C LEU A 243 12.79 20.09 31.73
N LEU A 244 11.55 19.89 32.19
CA LEU A 244 10.49 20.90 32.12
C LEU A 244 10.90 22.26 32.71
N PRO A 245 11.62 22.34 33.85
CA PRO A 245 12.10 23.62 34.39
C PRO A 245 13.07 24.34 33.44
N CYS A 246 13.82 23.59 32.65
CA CYS A 246 14.85 24.09 31.73
C CYS A 246 14.34 24.26 30.29
N LYS A 247 13.04 24.07 30.02
CA LYS A 247 12.46 24.06 28.66
C LYS A 247 12.68 25.36 27.87
N LYS A 248 12.96 26.49 28.54
CA LYS A 248 13.22 27.79 27.89
C LYS A 248 14.53 27.81 27.10
N PHE A 249 15.55 27.11 27.58
CA PHE A 249 16.93 27.15 27.06
C PHE A 249 17.50 25.75 26.78
N SER A 250 16.66 24.71 26.89
CA SER A 250 17.04 23.34 26.56
C SER A 250 15.94 22.63 25.77
N ILE A 251 16.36 21.83 24.81
CA ILE A 251 15.50 20.97 24.00
C ILE A 251 16.03 19.55 24.08
N VAL A 252 15.13 18.61 24.35
CA VAL A 252 15.44 17.19 24.34
C VAL A 252 14.85 16.56 23.10
N TYR A 253 15.66 15.81 22.37
CA TYR A 253 15.18 14.93 21.32
C TYR A 253 15.81 13.56 21.50
N LEU A 254 15.02 12.62 22.02
CA LEU A 254 15.52 11.29 22.42
C LEU A 254 16.81 11.46 23.26
N ASP A 255 17.87 10.72 22.93
CA ASP A 255 19.11 10.68 23.70
C ASP A 255 19.94 12.00 23.66
N ASP A 256 19.62 12.94 22.77
CA ASP A 256 20.33 14.21 22.63
C ASP A 256 19.65 15.34 23.42
N ILE A 257 20.37 15.90 24.40
CA ILE A 257 19.97 17.09 25.15
C ILE A 257 20.75 18.28 24.61
N LEU A 258 20.07 19.24 24.00
CA LEU A 258 20.65 20.46 23.47
C LEU A 258 20.34 21.64 24.39
N ILE A 259 21.37 22.42 24.72
CA ILE A 259 21.30 23.63 25.54
C ILE A 259 21.79 24.79 24.69
N TYR A 260 21.13 25.94 24.76
CA TYR A 260 21.49 27.12 23.96
C TYR A 260 21.31 28.43 24.76
N SER A 261 22.20 29.40 24.52
CA SER A 261 22.19 30.72 25.18
C SER A 261 22.83 31.81 24.31
N ASP A 262 22.58 33.08 24.66
CA ASP A 262 23.14 34.24 23.96
C ASP A 262 24.54 34.63 24.47
N ASN A 263 24.82 34.37 25.76
CA ASN A 263 26.03 34.80 26.46
C ASN A 263 26.71 33.60 27.11
N PHE A 264 28.03 33.67 27.29
CA PHE A 264 28.80 32.60 27.93
C PHE A 264 28.38 32.38 29.40
N ASP A 265 28.31 33.43 30.21
CA ASP A 265 27.92 33.34 31.64
C ASP A 265 26.52 32.73 31.83
N GLN A 266 25.56 33.15 30.99
CA GLN A 266 24.21 32.57 31.00
C GLN A 266 24.24 31.10 30.57
N HIS A 267 25.05 30.77 29.56
CA HIS A 267 25.23 29.38 29.13
C HIS A 267 25.81 28.50 30.23
N LEU A 268 26.80 29.00 30.95
CA LEU A 268 27.41 28.32 32.07
C LEU A 268 26.37 28.00 33.17
N GLN A 269 25.51 28.97 33.50
CA GLN A 269 24.40 28.77 34.44
C GLN A 269 23.37 27.75 33.93
N HIS A 270 22.99 27.83 32.65
CA HIS A 270 22.05 26.89 32.04
C HIS A 270 22.58 25.46 32.02
N VAL A 271 23.86 25.27 31.66
CA VAL A 271 24.54 23.98 31.70
C VAL A 271 24.56 23.42 33.12
N ASN A 272 24.92 24.25 34.12
CA ASN A 272 24.91 23.83 35.52
C ASN A 272 23.53 23.36 36.01
N GLN A 273 22.46 24.07 35.63
CA GLN A 273 21.09 23.67 35.99
C GLN A 273 20.71 22.32 35.38
N VAL A 274 21.02 22.10 34.10
CA VAL A 274 20.74 20.81 33.43
C VAL A 274 21.57 19.68 34.06
N LEU A 275 22.87 19.89 34.27
CA LEU A 275 23.73 18.89 34.93
C LEU A 275 23.25 18.58 36.35
N ALA A 276 22.80 19.58 37.12
CA ALA A 276 22.27 19.35 38.47
C ALA A 276 21.02 18.46 38.46
N ILE A 277 20.10 18.66 37.50
CA ILE A 277 18.91 17.80 37.35
C ILE A 277 19.32 16.37 36.98
N LEU A 278 20.22 16.22 35.99
CA LEU A 278 20.69 14.89 35.57
C LEU A 278 21.40 14.15 36.71
N ASN A 279 22.22 14.86 37.49
CA ASN A 279 22.99 14.29 38.59
C ASN A 279 22.05 13.87 39.74
N LYS A 280 21.03 14.69 40.04
CA LYS A 280 19.98 14.36 41.02
C LYS A 280 19.27 13.05 40.67
N HIS A 281 18.98 12.82 39.39
CA HIS A 281 18.30 11.62 38.89
C HIS A 281 19.27 10.47 38.50
N LYS A 282 20.56 10.60 38.84
CA LYS A 282 21.60 9.59 38.62
C LYS A 282 21.80 9.15 37.16
N PHE A 283 21.55 10.06 36.21
CA PHE A 283 21.88 9.82 34.80
C PHE A 283 23.39 9.86 34.57
N GLN A 284 23.85 9.20 33.50
CA GLN A 284 25.24 9.22 33.08
C GLN A 284 25.37 9.72 31.65
N LEU A 285 26.39 10.55 31.44
CA LEU A 285 26.75 11.11 30.15
C LEU A 285 27.84 10.28 29.47
N ASN A 286 27.96 10.47 28.17
CA ASN A 286 29.01 9.88 27.36
C ASN A 286 29.98 10.99 26.92
N PRO A 287 31.06 11.25 27.68
CA PRO A 287 31.93 12.40 27.47
C PRO A 287 32.48 12.51 26.04
N PRO A 288 32.97 11.43 25.39
CA PRO A 288 33.51 11.51 24.02
C PRO A 288 32.52 12.00 22.95
N LYS A 289 31.21 11.99 23.23
CA LYS A 289 30.16 12.43 22.29
C LYS A 289 29.46 13.73 22.74
N CYS A 290 29.81 14.26 23.90
CA CYS A 290 29.28 15.53 24.35
C CYS A 290 30.08 16.67 23.70
N GLU A 291 29.38 17.70 23.26
CA GLU A 291 29.98 18.93 22.72
C GLU A 291 29.55 20.08 23.61
N ILE A 292 30.50 20.87 24.11
CA ILE A 292 30.22 21.87 25.17
C ILE A 292 30.80 23.22 24.76
N PHE A 293 30.04 24.29 25.02
CA PHE A 293 30.42 25.68 24.76
C PHE A 293 30.84 25.95 23.29
N ARG A 294 30.14 25.35 22.32
CA ARG A 294 30.41 25.54 20.89
C ARG A 294 29.62 26.71 20.32
N THR A 295 30.18 27.41 19.34
CA THR A 295 29.50 28.49 18.59
C THR A 295 28.69 27.96 17.39
N SER A 296 28.96 26.72 17.00
CA SER A 296 28.19 25.97 16.00
C SER A 296 28.11 24.51 16.41
N ILE A 297 26.98 23.87 16.18
CA ILE A 297 26.72 22.50 16.64
C ILE A 297 25.98 21.66 15.62
N ASP A 298 26.31 20.37 15.56
CA ASP A 298 25.63 19.41 14.70
C ASP A 298 24.44 18.78 15.44
N TYR A 299 23.24 19.14 14.99
CA TYR A 299 21.99 18.72 15.61
C TYR A 299 20.97 18.27 14.56
N LEU A 300 20.47 17.03 14.72
CA LEU A 300 19.42 16.44 13.88
C LEU A 300 19.66 16.53 12.36
N GLY A 301 20.93 16.36 11.94
CA GLY A 301 21.35 16.35 10.53
C GLY A 301 21.61 17.73 9.92
N HIS A 302 21.63 18.76 10.75
CA HIS A 302 21.95 20.14 10.37
C HIS A 302 23.04 20.70 11.27
N THR A 303 23.91 21.53 10.70
CA THR A 303 24.84 22.36 11.46
C THR A 303 24.14 23.68 11.76
N ILE A 304 23.95 23.96 13.04
CA ILE A 304 23.29 25.16 13.56
C ILE A 304 24.41 26.10 14.02
N SER A 305 24.43 27.32 13.50
CA SER A 305 25.29 28.40 13.99
C SER A 305 24.47 29.62 14.35
N ASN A 306 25.12 30.68 14.85
CA ASN A 306 24.50 31.98 15.04
C ASN A 306 23.91 32.54 13.73
N ASP A 307 24.62 32.38 12.63
CA ASP A 307 24.25 33.03 11.37
C ASP A 307 23.09 32.30 10.67
N GLY A 308 22.96 30.97 10.85
CA GLY A 308 21.92 30.20 10.17
C GLY A 308 22.04 28.68 10.33
N VAL A 309 21.28 27.99 9.49
CA VAL A 309 21.22 26.52 9.42
C VAL A 309 21.88 26.06 8.13
N ARG A 310 22.78 25.09 8.23
CA ARG A 310 23.44 24.43 7.10
C ARG A 310 23.19 22.92 7.10
N PRO A 311 23.19 22.27 5.92
CA PRO A 311 23.26 20.82 5.85
C PRO A 311 24.61 20.30 6.37
N LEU A 312 24.60 19.12 7.01
CA LEU A 312 25.82 18.49 7.51
C LEU A 312 26.80 18.19 6.36
N GLN A 313 28.03 18.69 6.45
CA GLN A 313 29.03 18.57 5.39
C GLN A 313 29.34 17.10 5.04
N GLU A 314 29.46 16.22 6.04
CA GLU A 314 29.70 14.79 5.79
C GLU A 314 28.60 14.13 4.95
N HIS A 315 27.35 14.54 5.10
CA HIS A 315 26.25 13.98 4.32
C HIS A 315 26.28 14.48 2.88
N ILE A 316 26.65 15.74 2.69
CA ILE A 316 26.84 16.33 1.36
C ILE A 316 27.98 15.60 0.65
N GLU A 317 29.14 15.43 1.29
CA GLU A 317 30.28 14.69 0.73
C GLU A 317 29.90 13.27 0.33
N LYS A 318 29.12 12.56 1.17
CA LYS A 318 28.58 11.23 0.82
C LYS A 318 27.69 11.30 -0.42
N ILE A 319 26.80 12.28 -0.54
CA ILE A 319 25.93 12.46 -1.72
C ILE A 319 26.75 12.80 -2.97
N LEU A 320 27.77 13.65 -2.84
CA LEU A 320 28.66 14.03 -3.93
C LEU A 320 29.46 12.83 -4.45
N SER A 321 29.89 11.94 -3.54
CA SER A 321 30.62 10.72 -3.89
C SER A 321 29.76 9.65 -4.60
N LEU A 322 28.44 9.77 -4.63
CA LEU A 322 27.56 8.77 -5.26
C LEU A 322 27.78 8.70 -6.78
N PRO A 323 27.96 7.50 -7.36
CA PRO A 323 28.02 7.35 -8.81
C PRO A 323 26.66 7.61 -9.45
N GLN A 324 26.66 7.83 -10.78
CA GLN A 324 25.41 7.96 -11.53
C GLN A 324 24.54 6.70 -11.35
N PRO A 325 23.22 6.86 -11.09
CA PRO A 325 22.32 5.72 -10.92
C PRO A 325 22.32 4.84 -12.17
N ILE A 326 22.43 3.52 -11.98
CA ILE A 326 22.29 2.52 -13.06
C ILE A 326 20.97 1.74 -12.96
N SER A 327 20.13 2.09 -11.97
CA SER A 327 18.83 1.45 -11.75
C SER A 327 17.81 2.43 -11.20
N LEU A 328 16.53 2.12 -11.43
CA LEU A 328 15.41 2.90 -10.89
C LEU A 328 15.43 2.95 -9.35
N HIS A 329 15.92 1.89 -8.69
CA HIS A 329 16.05 1.87 -7.24
C HIS A 329 17.10 2.89 -6.77
N GLN A 330 18.26 2.94 -7.42
CA GLN A 330 19.31 3.91 -7.12
C GLN A 330 18.87 5.34 -7.45
N ALA A 331 18.15 5.55 -8.56
CA ALA A 331 17.62 6.88 -8.92
C ALA A 331 16.62 7.39 -7.89
N ASN A 332 15.69 6.54 -7.44
CA ASN A 332 14.74 6.89 -6.37
C ASN A 332 15.43 7.09 -5.01
N ALA A 333 16.46 6.29 -4.71
CA ALA A 333 17.27 6.47 -3.50
C ALA A 333 17.99 7.82 -3.51
N PHE A 334 18.58 8.21 -4.65
CA PHE A 334 19.23 9.51 -4.83
C PHE A 334 18.26 10.67 -4.65
N ILE A 335 17.10 10.65 -5.34
CA ILE A 335 16.05 11.68 -5.16
C ILE A 335 15.60 11.73 -3.70
N GLY A 336 15.41 10.58 -3.04
CA GLY A 336 15.04 10.52 -1.63
C GLY A 336 16.06 11.18 -0.72
N SER A 337 17.36 10.91 -0.94
CA SER A 337 18.46 11.51 -0.18
C SER A 337 18.53 13.03 -0.36
N ILE A 338 18.43 13.53 -1.59
CA ILE A 338 18.47 14.98 -1.85
C ILE A 338 17.16 15.66 -1.43
N GLY A 339 16.03 14.94 -1.47
CA GLY A 339 14.73 15.46 -1.06
C GLY A 339 14.69 15.94 0.40
N TRP A 340 15.56 15.41 1.26
CA TRP A 340 15.77 15.93 2.62
C TRP A 340 16.27 17.38 2.62
N TYR A 341 17.11 17.74 1.65
CA TYR A 341 17.74 19.04 1.50
C TYR A 341 16.99 20.00 0.56
N ARG A 342 15.79 19.64 0.10
CA ARG A 342 14.98 20.44 -0.83
C ARG A 342 14.71 21.88 -0.38
N LYS A 343 14.73 22.14 0.94
CA LYS A 343 14.51 23.47 1.53
C LYS A 343 15.67 24.43 1.32
N PHE A 344 16.86 23.91 1.03
CA PHE A 344 18.07 24.68 0.72
C PHE A 344 18.29 24.84 -0.79
N ILE A 345 17.69 23.94 -1.60
CA ILE A 345 17.90 23.90 -3.05
C ILE A 345 16.82 24.72 -3.73
N LYS A 346 17.24 25.81 -4.37
CA LYS A 346 16.39 26.55 -5.29
C LYS A 346 15.99 25.64 -6.46
N ASN A 347 14.70 25.59 -6.81
CA ASN A 347 14.14 24.82 -7.94
C ASN A 347 14.28 23.30 -7.86
N TYR A 348 14.37 22.75 -6.66
CA TYR A 348 14.57 21.32 -6.47
C TYR A 348 13.64 20.45 -7.36
N VAL A 349 12.33 20.72 -7.34
CA VAL A 349 11.38 19.93 -8.15
C VAL A 349 11.68 20.03 -9.64
N HIS A 350 12.02 21.22 -10.14
CA HIS A 350 12.29 21.47 -11.55
C HIS A 350 13.52 20.69 -12.03
N ILE A 351 14.60 20.75 -11.27
CA ILE A 351 15.85 20.01 -11.55
C ILE A 351 15.60 18.50 -11.39
N ALA A 352 14.76 18.08 -10.44
CA ALA A 352 14.48 16.66 -10.19
C ALA A 352 13.44 16.03 -11.13
N VAL A 353 12.71 16.80 -11.96
CA VAL A 353 11.67 16.26 -12.87
C VAL A 353 12.23 15.20 -13.83
N PRO A 354 13.34 15.42 -14.55
CA PRO A 354 13.86 14.44 -15.51
C PRO A 354 14.20 13.09 -14.87
N ILE A 355 14.73 13.10 -13.64
CA ILE A 355 15.05 11.90 -12.86
C ILE A 355 13.78 11.25 -12.30
N SER A 356 12.83 12.05 -11.81
CA SER A 356 11.54 11.58 -11.28
C SER A 356 10.62 11.00 -12.36
N ALA A 357 10.80 11.42 -13.61
CA ALA A 357 10.04 10.97 -14.77
C ALA A 357 10.46 9.57 -15.24
N VAL A 358 11.65 9.09 -14.84
CA VAL A 358 12.12 7.74 -15.16
C VAL A 358 11.15 6.71 -14.58
N LYS A 359 10.41 6.05 -15.47
CA LYS A 359 9.46 4.99 -15.14
C LYS A 359 9.81 3.74 -15.93
N ASN A 360 9.55 2.58 -15.33
CA ASN A 360 9.50 1.34 -16.09
C ASN A 360 8.30 1.41 -17.04
N LEU A 361 8.55 1.80 -18.29
CA LEU A 361 7.54 1.88 -19.35
C LEU A 361 7.10 0.45 -19.70
N THR A 362 6.01 0.00 -19.07
CA THR A 362 5.22 -1.21 -19.37
C THR A 362 5.84 -2.59 -19.05
N LYS A 363 4.96 -3.61 -18.92
CA LYS A 363 5.30 -5.03 -18.65
C LYS A 363 6.26 -5.66 -19.67
N ALA A 364 6.47 -5.03 -20.83
CA ALA A 364 7.34 -5.51 -21.92
C ALA A 364 8.81 -5.07 -21.81
N ASN A 365 9.10 -3.89 -21.23
CA ASN A 365 10.46 -3.33 -21.14
C ASN A 365 10.98 -3.26 -19.69
N LYS A 366 10.81 -4.34 -18.95
CA LYS A 366 11.17 -4.41 -17.51
C LYS A 366 12.67 -4.27 -17.21
N HIS A 367 13.53 -4.20 -18.24
CA HIS A 367 14.99 -4.28 -18.12
C HIS A 367 15.78 -3.14 -18.79
N LYS A 368 15.14 -2.15 -19.42
CA LYS A 368 15.87 -0.97 -19.94
C LYS A 368 15.68 0.20 -19.00
N PHE A 369 16.68 0.41 -18.14
CA PHE A 369 16.84 1.65 -17.39
C PHE A 369 17.29 2.73 -18.37
N HIS A 370 16.42 3.71 -18.63
CA HIS A 370 16.69 4.82 -19.52
C HIS A 370 17.28 5.97 -18.71
N TRP A 371 18.52 6.33 -19.03
CA TRP A 371 19.30 7.40 -18.39
C TRP A 371 20.02 8.18 -19.46
N ASP A 372 19.30 9.15 -20.01
CA ASP A 372 19.71 9.94 -21.16
C ASP A 372 20.42 11.22 -20.68
N GLN A 373 20.74 12.12 -21.62
CA GLN A 373 21.45 13.36 -21.33
C GLN A 373 20.70 14.23 -20.31
N ASP A 374 19.37 14.35 -20.43
CA ASP A 374 18.54 15.13 -19.52
C ASP A 374 18.61 14.66 -18.06
N GLN A 375 18.67 13.34 -17.83
CA GLN A 375 18.81 12.79 -16.48
C GLN A 375 20.21 13.00 -15.90
N ARG A 376 21.25 12.96 -16.74
CA ARG A 376 22.63 13.25 -16.34
C ARG A 376 22.79 14.71 -15.96
N GLU A 377 22.31 15.62 -16.80
CA GLU A 377 22.35 17.05 -16.50
C GLU A 377 21.56 17.39 -15.24
N ALA A 378 20.38 16.78 -15.04
CA ALA A 378 19.61 16.93 -13.80
C ALA A 378 20.37 16.41 -12.57
N PHE A 379 21.09 15.30 -12.71
CA PHE A 379 21.86 14.70 -11.62
C PHE A 379 23.05 15.58 -11.22
N ASP A 380 23.79 16.09 -12.20
CA ASP A 380 24.94 16.96 -11.98
C ASP A 380 24.49 18.33 -11.44
N LYS A 381 23.43 18.93 -11.99
CA LYS A 381 22.83 20.18 -11.46
C LYS A 381 22.36 20.06 -10.02
N LEU A 382 21.79 18.91 -9.62
CA LEU A 382 21.40 18.70 -8.21
C LEU A 382 22.62 18.59 -7.28
N LYS A 383 23.73 18.03 -7.76
CA LYS A 383 24.98 17.99 -6.99
C LYS A 383 25.65 19.37 -6.91
N GLU A 384 25.69 20.11 -8.02
CA GLU A 384 26.16 21.49 -8.05
C GLU A 384 25.35 22.38 -7.10
N ALA A 385 24.01 22.24 -7.10
CA ALA A 385 23.13 22.98 -6.19
C ALA A 385 23.32 22.63 -4.71
N LEU A 386 24.04 21.54 -4.38
CA LEU A 386 24.47 21.19 -3.02
C LEU A 386 25.88 21.72 -2.68
N ILE A 387 26.58 22.31 -3.64
CA ILE A 387 27.91 22.93 -3.48
C ILE A 387 27.81 24.46 -3.60
N THR A 388 26.89 24.98 -4.42
CA THR A 388 26.74 26.42 -4.66
C THR A 388 26.30 27.17 -3.39
N ASP A 389 27.21 27.99 -2.87
CA ASP A 389 26.97 28.89 -1.75
C ASP A 389 25.96 30.00 -2.15
N PRO A 390 24.92 30.32 -1.35
CA PRO A 390 24.62 29.79 -0.02
C PRO A 390 23.55 28.68 0.01
N LEU A 391 23.96 27.44 0.35
CA LEU A 391 23.08 26.45 1.02
C LEU A 391 22.91 26.80 2.50
N PHE A 392 22.52 28.04 2.73
CA PHE A 392 22.48 28.64 4.04
C PHE A 392 21.14 29.34 4.19
N LEU A 393 20.38 28.85 5.17
CA LEU A 393 19.10 29.46 5.54
C LEU A 393 19.33 30.25 6.82
N THR A 394 18.97 31.52 6.76
CA THR A 394 19.04 32.44 7.90
C THR A 394 17.82 32.27 8.80
N TYR A 395 17.99 32.60 10.07
CA TYR A 395 16.85 32.69 10.98
C TYR A 395 16.09 33.99 10.71
N PRO A 396 14.76 33.98 10.84
CA PRO A 396 13.97 35.16 10.54
C PRO A 396 14.03 36.17 11.70
N ASP A 397 14.57 37.36 11.45
CA ASP A 397 14.63 38.46 12.43
C ASP A 397 13.21 38.98 12.72
N ASP A 398 12.85 39.14 13.99
CA ASP A 398 11.54 39.67 14.40
C ASP A 398 11.37 41.16 14.07
N LYS A 399 12.46 41.89 13.83
CA LYS A 399 12.43 43.34 13.53
C LYS A 399 12.17 43.65 12.06
N LEU A 400 12.47 42.72 11.15
CA LEU A 400 12.40 42.91 9.70
C LEU A 400 11.12 42.29 9.14
N SER A 401 10.49 42.95 8.17
CA SER A 401 9.30 42.41 7.49
C SER A 401 9.68 41.22 6.60
N LEU A 402 8.88 40.16 6.66
CA LEU A 402 9.07 38.98 5.83
C LEU A 402 8.49 39.18 4.43
N THR A 403 9.19 38.67 3.42
CA THR A 403 8.75 38.73 2.02
C THR A 403 8.64 37.32 1.44
N LEU A 404 7.47 37.01 0.89
CA LEU A 404 7.18 35.75 0.22
C LEU A 404 7.00 35.98 -1.28
N GLU A 405 7.98 35.57 -2.08
CA GLU A 405 7.89 35.53 -3.54
C GLU A 405 7.33 34.19 -3.99
N ILE A 406 6.35 34.22 -4.90
CA ILE A 406 5.64 33.03 -5.39
C ILE A 406 5.60 33.07 -6.90
N ASP A 407 5.64 31.86 -7.48
CA ASP A 407 5.41 31.62 -8.89
C ASP A 407 4.73 30.26 -9.08
N ALA A 408 3.79 30.21 -10.02
CA ALA A 408 3.11 28.99 -10.40
C ALA A 408 3.26 28.75 -11.91
N SER A 409 3.38 27.47 -12.24
CA SER A 409 3.46 26.99 -13.60
C SER A 409 2.41 25.97 -13.94
N ASP A 410 2.38 25.57 -15.20
CA ASP A 410 1.52 24.49 -15.64
C ASP A 410 1.77 23.16 -14.92
N ASN A 411 2.99 22.94 -14.44
CA ASN A 411 3.41 21.66 -13.88
C ASN A 411 3.81 21.71 -12.40
N CYS A 412 4.29 22.85 -11.91
CA CYS A 412 4.82 23.02 -10.57
C CYS A 412 4.45 24.37 -9.95
N ILE A 413 4.65 24.46 -8.65
CA ILE A 413 4.54 25.70 -7.87
C ILE A 413 5.83 25.88 -7.08
N GLY A 414 6.25 27.12 -6.92
CA GLY A 414 7.45 27.50 -6.19
C GLY A 414 7.21 28.70 -5.28
N GLY A 415 8.03 28.82 -4.25
CA GLY A 415 8.07 30.03 -3.45
C GLY A 415 9.34 30.17 -2.64
N VAL A 416 9.74 31.40 -2.40
CA VAL A 416 10.92 31.76 -1.62
C VAL A 416 10.51 32.72 -0.52
N LEU A 417 10.83 32.36 0.72
CA LEU A 417 10.69 33.22 1.88
C LEU A 417 12.05 33.84 2.22
N PHE A 418 12.10 35.16 2.32
CA PHE A 418 13.32 35.90 2.64
C PHE A 418 13.03 37.19 3.39
N GLN A 419 14.09 37.78 3.95
CA GLN A 419 14.11 39.14 4.50
C GLN A 419 15.17 39.95 3.77
N GLU A 420 15.00 41.27 3.76
CA GLU A 420 16.02 42.21 3.31
C GLU A 420 16.49 43.00 4.53
N ASP A 421 17.80 43.01 4.75
CA ASP A 421 18.40 43.87 5.77
C ASP A 421 18.31 45.35 5.35
N ASP A 422 18.56 46.26 6.29
CA ASP A 422 18.63 47.71 6.04
C ASP A 422 19.63 48.10 4.92
N ASN A 423 20.59 47.23 4.63
CA ASN A 423 21.58 47.37 3.55
C ASN A 423 21.11 46.82 2.19
N GLY A 424 19.86 46.35 2.07
CA GLY A 424 19.32 45.73 0.85
C GLY A 424 19.85 44.32 0.57
N GLN A 425 20.54 43.68 1.54
CA GLN A 425 21.03 42.32 1.38
C GLN A 425 19.92 41.30 1.62
N ARG A 426 19.68 40.43 0.64
CA ARG A 426 18.65 39.38 0.71
C ARG A 426 19.10 38.18 1.53
N LYS A 427 18.38 37.90 2.61
CA LYS A 427 18.55 36.77 3.52
C LYS A 427 17.45 35.73 3.30
N ASN A 428 17.79 34.62 2.66
CA ASN A 428 16.83 33.55 2.39
C ASN A 428 16.57 32.71 3.65
N ILE A 429 15.30 32.42 3.92
CA ILE A 429 14.83 31.69 5.10
C ILE A 429 14.30 30.31 4.72
N TYR A 430 13.60 30.20 3.59
CA TYR A 430 13.04 28.92 3.15
C TYR A 430 12.77 28.89 1.64
N PHE A 431 13.18 27.80 0.97
CA PHE A 431 12.78 27.50 -0.41
C PHE A 431 11.71 26.40 -0.45
N HIS A 432 10.62 26.64 -1.18
CA HIS A 432 9.59 25.66 -1.45
C HIS A 432 9.44 25.41 -2.95
N SER A 433 9.33 24.13 -3.32
CA SER A 433 8.90 23.73 -4.66
C SER A 433 8.10 22.43 -4.59
N GLN A 434 7.03 22.35 -5.37
CA GLN A 434 6.14 21.19 -5.39
C GLN A 434 5.56 20.95 -6.79
N MET A 435 5.46 19.68 -7.20
CA MET A 435 4.81 19.32 -8.45
C MET A 435 3.29 19.27 -8.27
N LEU A 436 2.54 19.88 -9.19
CA LEU A 436 1.08 19.85 -9.17
C LEU A 436 0.56 18.45 -9.57
N PRO A 437 -0.43 17.89 -8.84
CA PRO A 437 -1.20 16.73 -9.26
C PRO A 437 -1.82 16.93 -10.65
N LYS A 438 -1.94 15.86 -11.46
CA LYS A 438 -2.47 15.93 -12.83
C LYS A 438 -3.79 16.73 -12.99
N PRO A 439 -4.77 16.66 -12.08
CA PRO A 439 -5.98 17.47 -12.20
C PRO A 439 -5.74 18.99 -12.02
N GLN A 440 -4.82 19.37 -11.12
CA GLN A 440 -4.52 20.76 -10.77
C GLN A 440 -3.68 21.47 -11.85
N ARG A 441 -2.95 20.69 -12.67
CA ARG A 441 -2.22 21.22 -13.84
C ARG A 441 -3.13 21.82 -14.92
N LYS A 442 -4.38 21.37 -14.99
CA LYS A 442 -5.38 21.88 -15.93
C LYS A 442 -6.13 23.11 -15.41
N TRP A 443 -5.82 23.56 -14.19
CA TRP A 443 -6.50 24.71 -13.62
C TRP A 443 -6.06 26.01 -14.33
N PRO A 444 -6.93 27.02 -14.40
CA PRO A 444 -6.56 28.35 -14.88
C PRO A 444 -5.41 28.95 -14.07
N THR A 445 -4.60 29.82 -14.68
CA THR A 445 -3.42 30.44 -14.06
C THR A 445 -3.76 31.13 -12.72
N ILE A 446 -4.87 31.86 -12.64
CA ILE A 446 -5.36 32.49 -11.40
C ILE A 446 -5.55 31.50 -10.24
N GLU A 447 -6.03 30.29 -10.52
CA GLU A 447 -6.22 29.27 -9.49
C GLU A 447 -4.90 28.61 -9.11
N LYS A 448 -3.99 28.43 -10.06
CA LYS A 448 -2.64 27.88 -9.81
C LYS A 448 -1.81 28.83 -8.95
N GLU A 449 -1.84 30.11 -9.24
CA GLU A 449 -1.16 31.16 -8.48
C GLU A 449 -1.73 31.29 -7.06
N ALA A 450 -3.07 31.34 -6.92
CA ALA A 450 -3.70 31.32 -5.60
C ALA A 450 -3.34 30.05 -4.80
N LEU A 451 -3.28 28.90 -5.48
CA LEU A 451 -2.87 27.64 -4.90
C LEU A 451 -1.39 27.63 -4.49
N ALA A 452 -0.53 28.31 -5.22
CA ALA A 452 0.88 28.48 -4.87
C ALA A 452 1.03 29.31 -3.59
N ILE A 453 0.29 30.43 -3.44
CA ILE A 453 0.20 31.19 -2.19
C ILE A 453 -0.23 30.28 -1.04
N TYR A 454 -1.33 29.55 -1.22
CA TYR A 454 -1.84 28.65 -0.19
C TYR A 454 -0.80 27.62 0.29
N TYR A 455 -0.16 26.89 -0.64
CA TYR A 455 0.79 25.85 -0.27
C TYR A 455 2.06 26.41 0.35
N CYS A 456 2.61 27.51 -0.19
CA CYS A 456 3.78 28.16 0.38
C CYS A 456 3.50 28.65 1.81
N VAL A 457 2.39 29.33 2.05
CA VAL A 457 2.00 29.80 3.39
C VAL A 457 1.76 28.64 4.35
N LEU A 458 1.11 27.55 3.90
CA LEU A 458 0.88 26.38 4.75
C LEU A 458 2.18 25.66 5.11
N ARG A 459 3.13 25.57 4.17
CA ARG A 459 4.45 24.95 4.40
C ARG A 459 5.34 25.80 5.27
N MET A 460 5.30 27.12 5.10
CA MET A 460 6.07 28.10 5.88
C MET A 460 5.30 28.60 7.10
N LYS A 461 4.22 27.91 7.51
CA LYS A 461 3.33 28.32 8.60
C LYS A 461 4.10 28.68 9.87
N LEU A 462 5.14 27.92 10.21
CA LEU A 462 5.95 28.15 11.41
C LEU A 462 6.70 29.49 11.40
N TYR A 463 7.01 30.03 10.22
CA TYR A 463 7.71 31.31 10.06
C TYR A 463 6.74 32.50 9.93
N LEU A 464 5.53 32.26 9.40
CA LEU A 464 4.57 33.31 9.03
C LEU A 464 3.48 33.53 10.09
N LEU A 465 3.19 32.55 10.93
CA LEU A 465 2.10 32.64 11.90
C LEU A 465 2.40 33.71 12.96
N GLY A 466 1.53 34.70 13.08
CA GLY A 466 1.66 35.81 14.03
C GLY A 466 2.62 36.93 13.61
N ARG A 467 3.26 36.83 12.43
CA ARG A 467 4.15 37.86 11.88
C ARG A 467 3.51 38.57 10.68
N GLU A 468 3.88 39.83 10.47
CA GLU A 468 3.52 40.57 9.26
C GLU A 468 4.43 40.18 8.09
N PHE A 469 3.82 39.90 6.95
CA PHE A 469 4.58 39.61 5.73
C PHE A 469 3.90 40.13 4.47
N THR A 470 4.71 40.33 3.44
CA THR A 470 4.30 40.81 2.13
C THR A 470 4.42 39.68 1.12
N VAL A 471 3.44 39.55 0.23
CA VAL A 471 3.42 38.51 -0.80
C VAL A 471 3.64 39.14 -2.18
N TYR A 472 4.55 38.59 -2.96
CA TYR A 472 4.75 38.96 -4.35
C TYR A 472 4.30 37.83 -5.29
N THR A 473 3.46 38.16 -6.26
CA THR A 473 2.97 37.25 -7.31
C THR A 473 3.05 37.96 -8.66
N ASP A 474 3.18 37.19 -9.73
CA ASP A 474 3.18 37.66 -11.12
C ASP A 474 1.76 37.90 -11.66
N HIS A 475 0.72 37.62 -10.87
CA HIS A 475 -0.66 37.68 -11.34
C HIS A 475 -1.50 38.78 -10.67
N CYS A 476 -1.71 39.87 -11.41
CA CYS A 476 -2.37 41.10 -10.96
C CYS A 476 -3.75 40.93 -10.26
N PRO A 477 -4.68 40.05 -10.70
CA PRO A 477 -5.98 39.87 -10.06
C PRO A 477 -5.94 39.37 -8.62
N LEU A 478 -4.82 38.78 -8.17
CA LEU A 478 -4.66 38.29 -6.79
C LEU A 478 -4.30 39.41 -5.80
N ARG A 479 -3.95 40.61 -6.30
CA ARG A 479 -3.66 41.79 -5.45
C ARG A 479 -4.82 42.12 -4.51
N ASP A 480 -6.04 42.05 -5.03
CA ASP A 480 -7.27 42.42 -4.32
C ASP A 480 -7.96 41.20 -3.65
N MET A 481 -7.32 40.01 -3.67
CA MET A 481 -7.90 38.73 -3.20
C MET A 481 -8.36 38.74 -1.74
N GLN A 482 -7.74 39.56 -0.88
CA GLN A 482 -8.12 39.71 0.52
C GLN A 482 -9.18 40.80 0.75
N LEU A 483 -9.32 41.74 -0.19
CA LEU A 483 -10.18 42.92 -0.05
C LEU A 483 -11.55 42.73 -0.71
N LYS A 484 -11.62 41.94 -1.78
CA LYS A 484 -12.85 41.72 -2.56
C LYS A 484 -13.09 40.24 -2.82
N PRO A 485 -14.35 39.76 -2.72
CA PRO A 485 -14.70 38.42 -3.16
C PRO A 485 -14.48 38.29 -4.68
N SER A 486 -13.90 37.17 -5.10
CA SER A 486 -13.69 36.82 -6.50
C SER A 486 -14.96 36.17 -7.08
N ASN A 487 -15.10 36.17 -8.41
CA ASN A 487 -16.09 35.30 -9.06
C ASN A 487 -15.66 33.81 -9.03
N ASN A 488 -14.43 33.52 -8.59
CA ASN A 488 -13.89 32.18 -8.49
C ASN A 488 -13.96 31.62 -7.06
N ARG A 489 -14.92 30.71 -6.83
CA ARG A 489 -15.15 30.05 -5.53
C ARG A 489 -13.92 29.34 -4.93
N ARG A 490 -12.96 28.90 -5.75
CA ARG A 490 -11.72 28.25 -5.25
C ARG A 490 -10.76 29.28 -4.68
N VAL A 491 -10.62 30.42 -5.35
CA VAL A 491 -9.82 31.56 -4.89
C VAL A 491 -10.44 32.11 -3.60
N ASP A 492 -11.76 32.26 -3.53
CA ASP A 492 -12.44 32.70 -2.30
C ASP A 492 -12.19 31.76 -1.12
N ARG A 493 -12.26 30.44 -1.35
CA ARG A 493 -11.96 29.45 -0.31
C ARG A 493 -10.52 29.59 0.19
N ILE A 494 -9.57 29.80 -0.71
CA ILE A 494 -8.16 30.01 -0.34
C ILE A 494 -8.03 31.31 0.44
N SER A 495 -8.67 32.39 0.01
CA SER A 495 -8.66 33.69 0.70
C SER A 495 -9.16 33.56 2.14
N LEU A 496 -10.28 32.86 2.36
CA LEU A 496 -10.82 32.57 3.69
C LEU A 496 -9.83 31.81 4.59
N ILE A 497 -9.07 30.86 4.05
CA ILE A 497 -8.06 30.12 4.83
C ILE A 497 -6.85 31.01 5.13
N LEU A 498 -6.48 31.91 4.21
CA LEU A 498 -5.35 32.82 4.39
C LEU A 498 -5.64 33.96 5.39
N GLN A 499 -6.90 34.24 5.73
CA GLN A 499 -7.28 35.25 6.73
C GLN A 499 -6.67 35.03 8.12
N GLN A 500 -6.31 33.80 8.47
CA GLN A 500 -5.66 33.51 9.76
C GLN A 500 -4.20 34.03 9.83
N TYR A 501 -3.66 34.53 8.72
CA TYR A 501 -2.29 35.04 8.59
C TYR A 501 -2.29 36.55 8.36
N ASN A 502 -1.30 37.25 8.92
CA ASN A 502 -1.19 38.71 8.80
C ASN A 502 -0.45 39.11 7.52
N ILE A 503 -1.11 38.94 6.37
CA ILE A 503 -0.59 39.40 5.08
C ILE A 503 -0.86 40.91 4.98
N LYS A 504 0.20 41.71 4.90
CA LYS A 504 0.09 43.17 4.85
C LYS A 504 -0.44 43.63 3.50
N GLN A 505 0.21 43.19 2.41
CA GLN A 505 -0.19 43.47 1.03
C GLN A 505 0.26 42.34 0.11
N ILE A 506 -0.51 42.10 -0.95
CA ILE A 506 -0.11 41.27 -2.09
C ILE A 506 0.29 42.23 -3.21
N HIS A 507 1.56 42.23 -3.62
CA HIS A 507 2.06 43.06 -4.72
C HIS A 507 2.20 42.26 -6.00
N HIS A 508 1.92 42.93 -7.13
CA HIS A 508 2.18 42.40 -8.45
C HIS A 508 3.58 42.82 -8.91
N LEU A 509 4.44 41.86 -9.22
CA LEU A 509 5.70 42.11 -9.93
C LEU A 509 5.50 41.88 -11.43
N SER A 510 5.91 42.84 -12.26
CA SER A 510 6.02 42.62 -13.70
C SER A 510 7.01 41.48 -13.96
N GLY A 511 6.65 40.50 -14.80
CA GLY A 511 7.45 39.29 -15.02
C GLY A 511 8.93 39.52 -15.35
N LYS A 512 9.28 40.68 -15.94
CA LYS A 512 10.67 41.08 -16.21
C LYS A 512 11.50 41.40 -14.94
N CYS A 513 10.86 41.80 -13.85
CA CYS A 513 11.49 42.08 -12.56
C CYS A 513 11.42 40.87 -11.60
N ASN A 514 10.56 39.89 -11.90
CA ASN A 514 10.41 38.64 -11.16
C ASN A 514 11.32 37.53 -11.72
N CYS A 515 12.56 37.87 -12.10
CA CYS A 515 13.47 36.95 -12.80
C CYS A 515 13.78 35.66 -12.01
N MET A 516 13.69 35.73 -10.68
CA MET A 516 13.94 34.60 -9.80
C MET A 516 12.76 33.64 -9.67
N ALA A 517 11.52 34.09 -9.89
CA ALA A 517 10.30 33.27 -9.82
C ALA A 517 9.83 32.86 -11.24
N ASP A 518 9.88 33.75 -12.25
CA ASP A 518 9.51 33.45 -13.66
C ASP A 518 10.43 32.40 -14.34
N TYR A 519 11.68 32.26 -13.87
CA TYR A 519 12.58 31.18 -14.29
C TYR A 519 12.16 29.80 -13.71
N LEU A 520 11.33 29.75 -12.66
CA LEU A 520 10.97 28.53 -11.92
C LEU A 520 9.74 27.84 -12.47
N SER A 521 8.96 28.53 -13.30
CA SER A 521 7.75 28.01 -13.89
C SER A 521 7.93 27.38 -15.27
N ARG A 522 8.90 27.81 -16.08
CA ARG A 522 8.89 27.54 -17.53
C ARG A 522 9.85 26.41 -17.99
N TYR A 523 9.34 25.18 -18.16
CA TYR A 523 9.93 24.11 -19.02
C TYR A 523 8.91 22.97 -19.31
N PRO A 524 8.88 22.31 -20.50
CA PRO A 524 9.81 22.37 -21.64
C PRO A 524 9.43 23.34 -22.77
N ARG A 525 10.46 23.88 -23.43
CA ARG A 525 10.40 24.66 -24.68
C ARG A 525 9.67 23.88 -25.79
N GLN A 526 8.66 24.49 -26.40
CA GLN A 526 8.20 24.10 -27.73
C GLN A 526 9.22 24.64 -28.74
N VAL A 527 9.67 23.79 -29.66
CA VAL A 527 10.32 24.23 -30.90
C VAL A 527 9.17 24.65 -31.80
N GLU A 528 9.05 25.96 -32.02
CA GLU A 528 8.26 26.51 -33.11
C GLU A 528 9.12 26.41 -34.36
N ASP A 529 8.68 25.63 -35.35
CA ASP A 529 9.11 25.78 -36.73
C ASP A 529 7.86 26.21 -37.52
N ASP A 530 7.70 27.52 -37.69
CA ASP A 530 6.94 28.12 -38.79
C ASP A 530 7.96 28.47 -39.88
N ASP A 531 7.81 27.91 -41.08
CA ASP A 531 8.15 28.56 -42.34
C ASP A 531 7.40 27.88 -43.51
N ASP A 532 6.76 28.72 -44.30
CA ASP A 532 5.86 28.44 -45.43
C ASP A 532 6.59 28.11 -46.78
N PHE A 533 5.81 27.63 -47.76
CA PHE A 533 5.95 27.71 -49.24
C PHE A 533 6.59 26.56 -50.08
N ILE A 534 5.70 25.80 -50.75
CA ILE A 534 5.46 25.56 -52.21
C ILE A 534 6.56 24.99 -53.18
N GLU A 535 6.15 23.91 -53.90
CA GLU A 535 6.53 23.36 -55.26
C GLU A 535 8.02 22.98 -55.56
N GLU A 536 8.42 22.09 -56.47
CA GLU A 536 7.87 21.22 -57.53
C GLU A 536 8.96 20.18 -57.93
N ASP A 537 8.60 19.21 -58.79
CA ASP A 537 9.43 18.19 -59.49
C ASP A 537 10.82 18.67 -59.97
N PHE A 538 11.89 17.88 -60.16
CA PHE A 538 12.16 16.71 -61.02
C PHE A 538 13.50 16.09 -60.50
N GLY A 539 13.76 14.78 -60.38
CA GLY A 539 13.62 13.74 -61.39
C GLY A 539 14.98 13.45 -62.07
N VAL A 540 15.73 12.43 -61.60
CA VAL A 540 16.52 11.53 -62.47
C VAL A 540 16.56 10.12 -61.85
N VAL A 541 15.80 9.22 -62.46
CA VAL A 541 16.03 7.75 -62.48
C VAL A 541 16.50 7.44 -63.92
N PRO A 542 17.30 6.41 -64.21
CA PRO A 542 16.68 5.11 -64.52
C PRO A 542 17.54 3.87 -64.22
N GLY A 543 16.85 2.73 -64.02
CA GLY A 543 17.42 1.39 -64.05
C GLY A 543 16.66 0.41 -63.14
N ILE A 544 15.35 0.22 -63.32
CA ILE A 544 14.71 -0.85 -64.14
C ILE A 544 14.91 -2.22 -63.45
N GLN A 545 13.89 -2.99 -63.03
CA GLN A 545 12.52 -3.25 -63.53
C GLN A 545 11.69 -3.82 -62.35
N HIS A 546 10.55 -3.25 -61.93
CA HIS A 546 9.16 -3.39 -62.47
C HIS A 546 8.60 -4.81 -62.36
N CYS A 547 7.38 -5.13 -61.89
CA CYS A 547 6.11 -4.49 -61.48
C CYS A 547 5.33 -5.58 -60.67
N GLY A 548 4.27 -5.39 -59.89
CA GLY A 548 3.31 -4.33 -59.64
C GLY A 548 2.00 -4.96 -59.09
N ALA A 549 1.16 -4.13 -58.46
CA ALA A 549 -0.27 -4.29 -58.16
C ALA A 549 -0.75 -5.06 -56.90
N VAL A 550 -1.07 -4.27 -55.86
CA VAL A 550 -2.37 -4.15 -55.16
C VAL A 550 -3.34 -5.34 -55.28
N ILE A 551 -3.57 -6.06 -54.16
CA ILE A 551 -4.86 -6.72 -53.88
C ILE A 551 -5.23 -6.54 -52.40
N THR A 552 -6.51 -6.22 -52.21
CA THR A 552 -7.23 -5.88 -50.98
C THR A 552 -7.34 -7.02 -49.96
N ARG A 553 -7.82 -6.66 -48.76
CA ARG A 553 -8.10 -7.50 -47.57
C ARG A 553 -9.12 -8.65 -47.78
N ALA A 554 -9.33 -9.13 -49.00
CA ALA A 554 -10.35 -10.12 -49.36
C ALA A 554 -9.83 -11.49 -49.84
N GLN A 555 -8.52 -11.71 -50.04
CA GLN A 555 -8.04 -12.97 -50.68
C GLN A 555 -6.77 -13.58 -50.05
N ALA A 556 -6.88 -14.02 -48.79
CA ALA A 556 -6.00 -15.06 -48.24
C ALA A 556 -6.82 -16.10 -47.46
N LYS A 557 -7.94 -16.52 -48.06
CA LYS A 557 -8.77 -17.65 -47.65
C LYS A 557 -8.56 -18.80 -48.65
N ALA A 558 -8.52 -20.02 -48.11
CA ALA A 558 -8.25 -21.34 -48.72
C ALA A 558 -6.74 -21.67 -48.81
N GLN A 559 -6.22 -22.79 -48.32
CA GLN A 559 -6.79 -24.14 -48.28
C GLN A 559 -6.41 -24.90 -46.99
N LEU A 560 -7.40 -25.48 -46.32
CA LEU A 560 -7.28 -26.75 -45.59
C LEU A 560 -8.65 -27.41 -45.72
N THR A 561 -8.77 -28.28 -46.71
CA THR A 561 -9.92 -29.13 -47.00
C THR A 561 -10.00 -30.19 -45.92
N ILE A 562 -11.15 -30.29 -45.24
CA ILE A 562 -11.53 -31.43 -44.42
C ILE A 562 -12.49 -32.26 -45.28
N PRO A 563 -12.35 -33.60 -45.36
CA PRO A 563 -13.23 -34.42 -46.17
C PRO A 563 -14.66 -34.41 -45.61
N ASP A 564 -15.62 -34.16 -46.49
CA ASP A 564 -17.04 -34.43 -46.27
C ASP A 564 -17.26 -35.94 -46.29
N THR A 565 -17.57 -36.53 -45.14
CA THR A 565 -18.40 -37.74 -45.02
C THR A 565 -18.72 -37.98 -43.55
N VAL A 566 -19.98 -37.78 -43.18
CA VAL A 566 -20.95 -38.82 -42.77
C VAL A 566 -22.21 -38.07 -42.35
N ILE A 567 -23.18 -38.09 -43.26
CA ILE A 567 -24.60 -37.87 -42.98
C ILE A 567 -25.09 -39.17 -42.36
N VAL A 568 -25.79 -39.10 -41.21
CA VAL A 568 -26.81 -40.08 -40.88
C VAL A 568 -28.04 -39.34 -40.35
N GLU A 569 -29.17 -39.74 -40.94
CA GLU A 569 -30.47 -39.12 -40.99
C GLU A 569 -31.28 -39.25 -39.68
N SER A 570 -32.32 -38.42 -39.61
CA SER A 570 -33.42 -38.46 -38.66
C SER A 570 -34.30 -39.71 -38.81
N VAL A 571 -34.75 -40.31 -37.70
CA VAL A 571 -36.06 -40.99 -37.63
C VAL A 571 -36.67 -40.80 -36.24
N ALA A 572 -37.97 -40.53 -36.24
CA ALA A 572 -38.86 -40.28 -35.10
C ALA A 572 -39.36 -41.58 -34.41
N ASP A 573 -39.92 -41.38 -33.21
CA ASP A 573 -40.95 -42.18 -32.50
C ASP A 573 -40.88 -43.71 -32.44
N GLN A 574 -40.80 -44.26 -31.21
CA GLN A 574 -41.87 -45.05 -30.57
C GLN A 574 -41.45 -45.62 -29.19
N SER A 575 -42.21 -45.20 -28.17
CA SER A 575 -42.65 -45.91 -26.95
C SER A 575 -42.03 -47.27 -26.53
N LEU A 576 -41.60 -47.40 -25.26
CA LEU A 576 -42.24 -48.25 -24.21
C LEU A 576 -41.35 -48.48 -22.96
N VAL A 577 -42.00 -48.29 -21.79
CA VAL A 577 -41.84 -48.95 -20.47
C VAL A 577 -40.71 -48.51 -19.51
N VAL A 578 -41.19 -48.24 -18.29
CA VAL A 578 -40.54 -47.92 -17.02
C VAL A 578 -39.75 -49.11 -16.49
N ASP A 579 -38.52 -48.88 -16.02
CA ASP A 579 -37.96 -49.68 -14.92
C ASP A 579 -37.14 -48.80 -13.97
N ASP A 580 -37.48 -48.89 -12.69
CA ASP A 580 -36.99 -48.11 -11.56
C ASP A 580 -35.68 -48.74 -11.04
N GLN A 581 -34.52 -48.21 -11.47
CA GLN A 581 -33.26 -48.29 -10.73
C GLN A 581 -32.35 -47.11 -11.14
N PRO A 582 -31.74 -46.35 -10.21
CA PRO A 582 -30.79 -45.30 -10.58
C PRO A 582 -29.56 -45.95 -11.24
N PRO A 583 -29.19 -45.59 -12.49
CA PRO A 583 -28.02 -46.17 -13.11
C PRO A 583 -26.76 -45.62 -12.45
N ARG A 584 -25.92 -46.57 -12.03
CA ARG A 584 -24.56 -46.41 -11.54
C ARG A 584 -23.76 -45.37 -12.33
N VAL A 585 -23.01 -44.59 -11.58
CA VAL A 585 -21.94 -43.68 -12.02
C VAL A 585 -20.98 -44.40 -12.98
N ALA A 586 -21.08 -44.14 -14.27
CA ALA A 586 -20.00 -44.30 -15.25
C ALA A 586 -20.39 -43.62 -16.58
N GLY A 587 -19.69 -42.56 -16.97
CA GLY A 587 -19.96 -41.85 -18.23
C GLY A 587 -19.03 -40.69 -18.52
N HIS A 588 -17.73 -40.99 -18.68
CA HIS A 588 -16.69 -40.21 -19.36
C HIS A 588 -16.64 -38.68 -19.20
N VAL A 589 -15.71 -38.22 -18.34
CA VAL A 589 -15.19 -36.86 -18.38
C VAL A 589 -13.67 -36.95 -18.47
N PHE A 590 -13.15 -37.05 -19.71
CA PHE A 590 -11.73 -36.95 -20.10
C PHE A 590 -10.73 -37.77 -19.27
N ASP A 591 -10.33 -38.93 -19.77
CA ASP A 591 -9.35 -39.80 -19.12
C ASP A 591 -7.91 -39.30 -19.38
N VAL A 592 -7.25 -38.85 -18.31
CA VAL A 592 -5.88 -38.30 -18.33
C VAL A 592 -4.88 -39.35 -18.83
N THR A 593 -5.17 -40.65 -18.71
CA THR A 593 -4.30 -41.74 -19.17
C THR A 593 -4.13 -41.76 -20.69
N LYS A 594 -5.15 -41.31 -21.45
CA LYS A 594 -5.11 -41.29 -22.93
C LYS A 594 -4.24 -40.16 -23.52
N ILE A 595 -3.84 -39.17 -22.72
CA ILE A 595 -3.08 -38.01 -23.19
C ILE A 595 -1.67 -38.45 -23.62
N ALA A 596 -1.02 -39.33 -22.85
CA ALA A 596 0.34 -39.81 -23.14
C ALA A 596 0.40 -40.55 -24.48
N ASP A 597 -0.55 -41.45 -24.73
CA ASP A 597 -0.61 -42.22 -25.96
C ASP A 597 -0.96 -41.34 -27.18
N ALA A 598 -1.92 -40.42 -27.02
CA ALA A 598 -2.28 -39.48 -28.06
C ALA A 598 -1.14 -38.48 -28.37
N GLN A 599 -0.32 -38.12 -27.37
CA GLN A 599 0.88 -37.30 -27.58
C GLN A 599 1.91 -38.06 -28.42
N LYS A 600 2.21 -39.33 -28.11
CA LYS A 600 3.20 -40.15 -28.85
C LYS A 600 2.88 -40.28 -30.35
N GLN A 601 1.59 -40.23 -30.71
CA GLN A 601 1.10 -40.30 -32.10
C GLN A 601 1.10 -38.94 -32.83
N ASP A 602 1.30 -37.82 -32.13
CA ASP A 602 1.25 -36.48 -32.72
C ASP A 602 2.62 -36.07 -33.31
N SER A 603 2.61 -35.56 -34.54
CA SER A 603 3.83 -35.15 -35.26
C SER A 603 4.60 -34.05 -34.54
N PHE A 604 3.90 -33.14 -33.84
CA PHE A 604 4.54 -32.05 -33.09
C PHE A 604 5.25 -32.59 -31.85
N TYR A 605 4.70 -33.61 -31.18
CA TYR A 605 5.37 -34.27 -30.05
C TYR A 605 6.69 -34.89 -30.50
N GLN A 606 6.69 -35.64 -31.61
CA GLN A 606 7.89 -36.30 -32.14
C GLN A 606 9.00 -35.28 -32.48
N GLU A 607 8.63 -34.14 -33.06
CA GLU A 607 9.57 -33.05 -33.36
C GLU A 607 10.20 -32.43 -32.10
N GLN A 608 9.41 -32.24 -31.03
CA GLN A 608 9.91 -31.65 -29.78
C GLN A 608 10.78 -32.62 -28.99
N ILE A 609 10.47 -33.93 -29.00
CA ILE A 609 11.31 -34.95 -28.36
C ILE A 609 12.69 -35.02 -29.04
N HIS A 610 12.73 -35.01 -30.38
CA HIS A 610 13.98 -35.00 -31.13
C HIS A 610 14.83 -33.76 -30.80
N LYS A 611 14.21 -32.58 -30.66
CA LYS A 611 14.88 -31.34 -30.24
C LYS A 611 15.39 -31.40 -28.80
N LEU A 612 14.65 -32.02 -27.89
CA LEU A 612 15.06 -32.23 -26.49
C LEU A 612 16.28 -33.16 -26.36
N GLN A 613 16.44 -34.11 -27.27
CA GLN A 613 17.58 -35.03 -27.32
C GLN A 613 18.86 -34.37 -27.89
N GLN A 614 18.73 -33.32 -28.72
CA GLN A 614 19.85 -32.69 -29.42
C GLN A 614 20.38 -31.41 -28.75
N GLU A 615 19.57 -30.65 -28.00
CA GLU A 615 19.99 -29.38 -27.37
C GLU A 615 19.63 -29.32 -25.87
N SER A 616 20.64 -29.33 -24.98
CA SER A 616 20.42 -29.45 -23.53
C SER A 616 20.14 -28.13 -22.79
N LEU A 617 20.22 -26.95 -23.41
CA LEU A 617 20.34 -25.69 -22.65
C LEU A 617 19.27 -24.60 -22.89
N LYS A 618 18.33 -24.73 -23.84
CA LYS A 618 17.27 -23.72 -24.08
C LYS A 618 15.90 -24.25 -24.50
N CYS A 619 15.52 -25.48 -24.14
CA CYS A 619 14.22 -25.99 -24.56
C CYS A 619 13.05 -25.43 -23.70
N SER A 620 12.01 -24.91 -24.37
CA SER A 620 10.79 -24.39 -23.72
C SER A 620 9.79 -25.49 -23.37
N PHE A 621 10.24 -26.75 -23.41
CA PHE A 621 9.46 -27.95 -23.18
C PHE A 621 10.23 -28.88 -22.26
N GLU A 622 9.53 -29.70 -21.51
CA GLU A 622 10.10 -30.67 -20.58
C GLU A 622 9.27 -31.95 -20.63
N LEU A 623 9.94 -33.09 -20.70
CA LEU A 623 9.31 -34.39 -20.57
C LEU A 623 9.39 -34.83 -19.12
N LYS A 624 8.24 -35.09 -18.48
CA LYS A 624 8.19 -35.62 -17.11
C LYS A 624 7.31 -36.86 -17.10
N GLY A 625 7.92 -38.03 -16.96
CA GLY A 625 7.27 -39.30 -17.25
C GLY A 625 6.97 -39.43 -18.75
N ASP A 626 5.80 -39.96 -19.10
CA ASP A 626 5.34 -40.17 -20.49
C ASP A 626 4.55 -38.98 -21.08
N ILE A 627 4.55 -37.82 -20.41
CA ILE A 627 3.75 -36.64 -20.80
C ILE A 627 4.67 -35.43 -21.05
N LEU A 628 4.49 -34.78 -22.20
CA LEU A 628 5.18 -33.57 -22.60
C LEU A 628 4.52 -32.31 -21.98
N TYR A 629 5.34 -31.46 -21.37
CA TYR A 629 4.94 -30.20 -20.77
C TYR A 629 5.56 -29.00 -21.49
N LYS A 630 4.80 -27.91 -21.64
CA LYS A 630 5.30 -26.59 -22.02
C LYS A 630 5.73 -25.82 -20.79
N ILE A 631 6.98 -25.33 -20.76
CA ILE A 631 7.47 -24.43 -19.73
C ILE A 631 7.18 -22.98 -20.14
N ILE A 632 6.46 -22.25 -19.29
CA ILE A 632 6.24 -20.81 -19.43
C ILE A 632 6.86 -20.08 -18.24
N LYS A 633 7.81 -19.18 -18.52
CA LYS A 633 8.43 -18.32 -17.49
C LYS A 633 7.42 -17.29 -16.98
N ARG A 634 6.95 -17.42 -15.73
CA ARG A 634 6.07 -16.44 -15.05
C ARG A 634 6.59 -16.07 -13.66
N GLY A 635 7.43 -15.04 -13.58
CA GLY A 635 7.93 -14.52 -12.31
C GLY A 635 9.00 -15.42 -11.68
N ILE A 636 8.84 -15.79 -10.41
CA ILE A 636 9.86 -16.49 -9.60
C ILE A 636 9.84 -18.03 -9.86
N ALA A 637 8.76 -18.57 -10.43
CA ALA A 637 8.63 -20.00 -10.74
C ALA A 637 8.21 -20.24 -12.20
N ASN A 638 8.68 -21.34 -12.79
CA ASN A 638 8.30 -21.80 -14.12
C ASN A 638 6.96 -22.53 -14.05
N LEU A 639 5.97 -22.10 -14.84
CA LEU A 639 4.68 -22.79 -14.95
C LEU A 639 4.79 -23.93 -15.98
N LYS A 640 4.43 -25.15 -15.59
CA LYS A 640 4.43 -26.33 -16.46
C LYS A 640 2.99 -26.61 -16.92
N LEU A 641 2.73 -26.53 -18.22
CA LEU A 641 1.41 -26.77 -18.82
C LEU A 641 1.42 -28.06 -19.64
N ILE A 642 0.36 -28.85 -19.55
CA ILE A 642 0.26 -30.10 -20.32
C ILE A 642 0.04 -29.77 -21.81
N TYR A 643 0.83 -30.35 -22.70
CA TYR A 643 0.61 -30.23 -24.13
C TYR A 643 -0.60 -31.08 -24.57
N ILE A 644 -1.51 -30.54 -25.38
CA ILE A 644 -2.66 -31.28 -25.89
C ILE A 644 -2.51 -31.49 -27.41
N PRO A 645 -2.49 -32.75 -27.91
CA PRO A 645 -2.43 -33.04 -29.34
C PRO A 645 -3.72 -32.63 -30.05
N LEU A 646 -3.64 -32.32 -31.35
CA LEU A 646 -4.76 -31.77 -32.13
C LEU A 646 -6.02 -32.64 -32.06
N SER A 647 -5.84 -33.96 -32.01
CA SER A 647 -6.91 -34.97 -31.90
C SER A 647 -7.78 -34.82 -30.65
N LEU A 648 -7.21 -34.32 -29.53
CA LEU A 648 -7.91 -34.18 -28.25
C LEU A 648 -8.41 -32.76 -27.97
N VAL A 649 -7.99 -31.77 -28.76
CA VAL A 649 -8.34 -30.35 -28.54
C VAL A 649 -9.85 -30.13 -28.49
N PHE A 650 -10.61 -30.71 -29.42
CA PHE A 650 -12.07 -30.55 -29.46
C PHE A 650 -12.77 -31.11 -28.22
N GLN A 651 -12.30 -32.25 -27.71
CA GLN A 651 -12.87 -32.88 -26.52
C GLN A 651 -12.58 -32.01 -25.28
N VAL A 652 -11.36 -31.52 -25.15
CA VAL A 652 -10.97 -30.61 -24.04
C VAL A 652 -11.79 -29.31 -24.10
N VAL A 653 -11.91 -28.66 -25.25
CA VAL A 653 -12.70 -27.41 -25.35
C VAL A 653 -14.17 -27.69 -25.06
N LYS A 654 -14.74 -28.80 -25.54
CA LYS A 654 -16.13 -29.20 -25.24
C LYS A 654 -16.36 -29.36 -23.74
N VAL A 655 -15.46 -30.03 -23.02
CA VAL A 655 -15.56 -30.20 -21.56
C VAL A 655 -15.48 -28.86 -20.83
N TYR A 656 -14.63 -27.93 -21.25
CA TYR A 656 -14.47 -26.62 -20.58
C TYR A 656 -15.42 -25.52 -21.10
N HIS A 657 -16.31 -25.84 -22.04
CA HIS A 657 -17.31 -24.92 -22.58
C HIS A 657 -18.74 -25.41 -22.37
N ALA A 658 -19.03 -26.69 -22.57
CA ALA A 658 -20.39 -27.24 -22.66
C ALA A 658 -20.74 -28.25 -21.56
N SER A 659 -19.83 -28.50 -20.60
CA SER A 659 -20.17 -29.32 -19.43
C SER A 659 -21.02 -28.56 -18.42
N SER A 660 -21.66 -29.31 -17.52
CA SER A 660 -22.48 -28.78 -16.42
C SER A 660 -21.74 -27.89 -15.43
N TRP A 661 -20.41 -27.77 -15.49
CA TRP A 661 -19.63 -26.83 -14.64
C TRP A 661 -18.99 -25.69 -15.44
N ALA A 662 -19.26 -25.63 -16.76
CA ALA A 662 -18.73 -24.63 -17.68
C ALA A 662 -19.82 -23.82 -18.42
N ASP A 663 -21.04 -24.35 -18.54
CA ASP A 663 -22.31 -23.66 -18.88
C ASP A 663 -22.25 -22.63 -20.02
N HIS A 664 -21.62 -22.97 -21.15
CA HIS A 664 -21.61 -22.19 -22.39
C HIS A 664 -21.16 -20.71 -22.23
N PHE A 665 -20.23 -20.45 -21.31
CA PHE A 665 -19.63 -19.11 -21.17
C PHE A 665 -18.76 -18.72 -22.38
N GLY A 666 -18.64 -17.40 -22.63
CA GLY A 666 -17.96 -16.86 -23.82
C GLY A 666 -16.43 -17.01 -23.83
N PHE A 667 -15.83 -16.71 -25.00
CA PHE A 667 -14.42 -16.98 -25.34
C PHE A 667 -13.41 -16.63 -24.25
N ARG A 668 -13.46 -15.40 -23.73
CA ARG A 668 -12.48 -14.93 -22.72
C ARG A 668 -12.47 -15.82 -21.48
N ARG A 669 -13.63 -16.36 -21.08
CA ARG A 669 -13.79 -17.19 -19.90
C ARG A 669 -13.29 -18.60 -20.14
N THR A 670 -13.70 -19.23 -21.24
CA THR A 670 -13.21 -20.54 -21.67
C THR A 670 -11.69 -20.54 -21.83
N TYR A 671 -11.13 -19.52 -22.49
CA TYR A 671 -9.69 -19.40 -22.67
C TYR A 671 -8.93 -19.24 -21.34
N ASN A 672 -9.43 -18.41 -20.42
CA ASN A 672 -8.78 -18.22 -19.12
C ASN A 672 -8.82 -19.48 -18.25
N ASN A 673 -9.86 -20.31 -18.38
CA ASN A 673 -9.92 -21.59 -17.67
C ASN A 673 -8.90 -22.59 -18.22
N LEU A 674 -8.62 -22.56 -19.52
CA LEU A 674 -7.73 -23.52 -20.17
C LEU A 674 -6.24 -23.10 -20.14
N LYS A 675 -5.93 -21.81 -20.31
CA LYS A 675 -4.55 -21.31 -20.55
C LYS A 675 -3.54 -21.56 -19.43
N ASP A 676 -4.02 -21.79 -18.21
CA ASP A 676 -3.18 -21.99 -17.02
C ASP A 676 -3.05 -23.50 -16.69
N ARG A 677 -3.67 -24.38 -17.49
CA ARG A 677 -3.67 -25.85 -17.36
C ARG A 677 -3.06 -26.56 -18.56
N TYR A 678 -3.45 -26.15 -19.76
CA TYR A 678 -3.10 -26.79 -21.03
C TYR A 678 -2.47 -25.81 -22.01
N TRP A 679 -1.75 -26.36 -23.00
CA TRP A 679 -1.19 -25.60 -24.10
C TRP A 679 -1.25 -26.40 -25.42
N TRP A 680 -1.61 -25.75 -26.52
CA TRP A 680 -1.48 -26.26 -27.89
C TRP A 680 -1.26 -25.10 -28.88
N PRO A 681 -0.72 -25.35 -30.09
CA PRO A 681 -0.56 -24.33 -31.11
C PRO A 681 -1.88 -23.65 -31.48
N ASN A 682 -1.89 -22.32 -31.65
CA ASN A 682 -3.05 -21.52 -32.05
C ASN A 682 -4.29 -21.63 -31.13
N MET A 683 -4.09 -21.97 -29.85
CA MET A 683 -5.14 -22.17 -28.85
C MET A 683 -6.24 -21.11 -28.80
N LYS A 684 -5.88 -19.82 -28.94
CA LYS A 684 -6.87 -18.73 -28.94
C LYS A 684 -7.82 -18.81 -30.13
N ASP A 685 -7.30 -19.12 -31.31
CA ASP A 685 -8.10 -19.13 -32.55
C ASP A 685 -8.94 -20.39 -32.61
N THR A 686 -8.39 -21.55 -32.19
CA THR A 686 -9.15 -22.79 -32.09
C THR A 686 -10.35 -22.68 -31.15
N ILE A 687 -10.15 -22.10 -29.95
CA ILE A 687 -11.25 -21.90 -28.99
C ILE A 687 -12.28 -20.91 -29.55
N ARG A 688 -11.84 -19.83 -30.20
CA ARG A 688 -12.76 -18.84 -30.78
C ARG A 688 -13.63 -19.46 -31.88
N ASN A 689 -13.03 -20.24 -32.78
CA ASN A 689 -13.74 -20.90 -33.88
C ASN A 689 -14.75 -21.92 -33.35
N TYR A 690 -14.40 -22.70 -32.33
CA TYR A 690 -15.31 -23.66 -31.70
C TYR A 690 -16.53 -22.98 -31.05
N LEU A 691 -16.32 -21.86 -30.35
CA LEU A 691 -17.44 -21.13 -29.74
C LEU A 691 -18.32 -20.46 -30.81
N HIS A 692 -17.75 -20.02 -31.93
CA HIS A 692 -18.51 -19.49 -33.05
C HIS A 692 -19.36 -20.55 -33.75
N SER A 693 -19.00 -21.84 -33.71
CA SER A 693 -19.81 -22.94 -34.27
C SER A 693 -20.77 -23.58 -33.26
N CYS A 694 -20.76 -23.16 -31.99
CA CYS A 694 -21.64 -23.73 -30.96
C CYS A 694 -23.09 -23.26 -31.13
N LEU A 695 -23.99 -24.19 -31.48
CA LEU A 695 -25.42 -23.94 -31.72
C LEU A 695 -26.13 -23.26 -30.52
N GLN A 696 -25.83 -23.69 -29.30
CA GLN A 696 -26.40 -23.07 -28.07
C GLN A 696 -25.90 -21.64 -27.86
N CYS A 697 -24.66 -21.33 -28.21
CA CYS A 697 -24.15 -19.96 -28.13
C CYS A 697 -24.73 -19.06 -29.22
N GLN A 698 -24.94 -19.59 -30.42
CA GLN A 698 -25.52 -18.83 -31.53
C GLN A 698 -26.99 -18.47 -31.29
N LYS A 699 -27.79 -19.41 -30.75
CA LYS A 699 -29.23 -19.21 -30.53
C LYS A 699 -29.56 -18.14 -29.47
N PHE A 700 -28.71 -17.95 -28.46
CA PHE A 700 -29.06 -17.18 -27.26
C PHE A 700 -28.18 -15.93 -27.00
N ASN A 701 -27.13 -15.69 -27.78
CA ASN A 701 -26.26 -14.51 -27.61
C ASN A 701 -26.60 -13.41 -28.65
N PHE A 702 -27.47 -12.47 -28.30
CA PHE A 702 -27.75 -11.27 -29.10
C PHE A 702 -26.83 -10.09 -28.74
N ALA A 703 -26.49 -9.24 -29.72
CA ALA A 703 -25.75 -8.00 -29.50
C ALA A 703 -26.60 -6.98 -28.70
N ARG A 704 -26.01 -6.33 -27.69
CA ARG A 704 -26.69 -5.31 -26.88
C ARG A 704 -26.52 -3.92 -27.50
N HIS A 705 -27.58 -3.12 -27.53
CA HIS A 705 -27.51 -1.67 -27.71
C HIS A 705 -27.03 -0.97 -26.42
N LYS A 706 -26.45 0.22 -26.55
CA LYS A 706 -25.96 1.04 -25.40
C LYS A 706 -27.16 1.66 -24.66
N SER A 707 -27.22 1.54 -23.34
CA SER A 707 -28.21 2.22 -22.47
C SER A 707 -27.84 3.71 -22.23
N TYR A 708 -28.76 4.51 -21.67
CA TYR A 708 -28.65 5.97 -21.40
C TYR A 708 -28.34 6.30 -19.90
N GLY A 709 -27.87 7.54 -19.60
CA GLY A 709 -27.68 8.13 -18.24
C GLY A 709 -26.27 8.04 -17.60
N PHE A 710 -25.67 9.12 -17.07
CA PHE A 710 -24.28 9.19 -16.53
C PHE A 710 -23.98 8.18 -15.41
N LEU A 711 -22.75 7.65 -15.32
CA LEU A 711 -22.37 6.58 -14.37
C LEU A 711 -21.89 7.18 -13.04
N HIS A 712 -22.61 6.93 -11.94
CA HIS A 712 -22.13 7.23 -10.59
C HIS A 712 -21.50 5.96 -9.97
N PRO A 713 -20.16 5.90 -9.82
CA PRO A 713 -19.51 4.74 -9.22
C PRO A 713 -19.70 4.72 -7.71
N ILE A 714 -20.23 3.61 -7.19
CA ILE A 714 -20.27 3.30 -5.77
C ILE A 714 -18.84 3.12 -5.27
N GLU A 715 -18.53 3.66 -4.09
CA GLU A 715 -17.26 3.42 -3.43
C GLU A 715 -17.07 1.91 -3.21
N SER A 716 -15.98 1.38 -3.75
CA SER A 716 -15.71 -0.05 -3.61
C SER A 716 -15.33 -0.38 -2.16
N PRO A 717 -15.91 -1.43 -1.54
CA PRO A 717 -15.54 -1.85 -0.20
C PRO A 717 -14.05 -2.14 -0.07
N SER A 718 -13.51 -1.97 1.13
CA SER A 718 -12.07 -2.10 1.40
C SER A 718 -11.59 -3.55 1.54
N GLY A 719 -12.51 -4.51 1.67
CA GLY A 719 -12.24 -5.95 1.78
C GLY A 719 -13.50 -6.80 1.59
N PRO A 720 -13.35 -8.14 1.56
CA PRO A 720 -14.46 -9.08 1.40
C PRO A 720 -15.48 -8.95 2.54
N PHE A 721 -16.75 -9.27 2.26
CA PHE A 721 -17.84 -9.33 3.23
C PHE A 721 -18.19 -8.01 3.92
N GLN A 722 -17.66 -6.89 3.43
CA GLN A 722 -18.02 -5.57 3.98
C GLN A 722 -19.34 -5.06 3.41
N MET A 723 -19.57 -5.28 2.11
CA MET A 723 -20.77 -4.79 1.43
C MET A 723 -21.30 -5.85 0.49
N ILE A 724 -22.56 -6.21 0.68
CA ILE A 724 -23.27 -7.16 -0.17
C ILE A 724 -24.45 -6.47 -0.85
N GLY A 725 -24.75 -6.85 -2.08
CA GLY A 725 -26.02 -6.51 -2.74
C GLY A 725 -26.92 -7.71 -2.78
N MET A 726 -28.23 -7.50 -2.65
CA MET A 726 -29.25 -8.53 -2.82
C MET A 726 -30.36 -8.05 -3.74
N ASP A 727 -30.91 -8.99 -4.52
CA ASP A 727 -31.97 -8.73 -5.49
C ASP A 727 -32.73 -10.02 -5.81
N TYR A 728 -34.04 -9.90 -6.03
CA TYR A 728 -34.87 -11.02 -6.47
C TYR A 728 -34.96 -11.02 -8.00
N SER A 729 -34.75 -12.18 -8.61
CA SER A 729 -35.15 -12.41 -9.99
C SER A 729 -36.33 -13.38 -10.07
N GLY A 730 -37.27 -13.07 -10.96
CA GLY A 730 -38.46 -13.86 -11.24
C GLY A 730 -39.63 -12.99 -11.73
N PRO A 731 -40.86 -13.54 -11.74
CA PRO A 731 -41.16 -14.96 -11.55
C PRO A 731 -40.67 -15.81 -12.74
N PHE A 732 -40.16 -17.01 -12.45
CA PHE A 732 -39.79 -18.06 -13.41
C PHE A 732 -40.90 -19.13 -13.50
N PRO A 733 -40.89 -20.02 -14.52
CA PRO A 733 -41.77 -21.18 -14.54
C PRO A 733 -41.62 -22.01 -13.26
N ILE A 734 -42.76 -22.49 -12.73
CA ILE A 734 -42.80 -23.20 -11.44
C ILE A 734 -42.05 -24.52 -11.60
N THR A 735 -41.07 -24.78 -10.72
CA THR A 735 -40.33 -26.04 -10.73
C THR A 735 -41.10 -27.15 -10.01
N SER A 736 -40.64 -28.40 -10.14
CA SER A 736 -41.19 -29.52 -9.38
C SER A 736 -41.09 -29.33 -7.85
N GLN A 737 -40.15 -28.50 -7.40
CA GLN A 737 -39.97 -28.12 -5.99
C GLN A 737 -40.79 -26.88 -5.60
N GLY A 738 -41.66 -26.37 -6.48
CA GLY A 738 -42.51 -25.20 -6.20
C GLY A 738 -41.80 -23.85 -6.32
N ASN A 739 -40.52 -23.81 -6.69
CA ASN A 739 -39.72 -22.59 -6.76
C ASN A 739 -40.18 -21.68 -7.91
N LYS A 740 -40.21 -20.37 -7.64
CA LYS A 740 -40.66 -19.34 -8.61
C LYS A 740 -39.72 -18.15 -8.70
N TYR A 741 -38.90 -17.92 -7.68
CA TYR A 741 -38.03 -16.75 -7.57
C TYR A 741 -36.62 -17.20 -7.21
N VAL A 742 -35.64 -16.37 -7.51
CA VAL A 742 -34.24 -16.55 -7.10
C VAL A 742 -33.82 -15.33 -6.31
N LEU A 743 -33.42 -15.51 -5.05
CA LEU A 743 -32.72 -14.47 -4.29
C LEU A 743 -31.23 -14.56 -4.61
N ALA A 744 -30.73 -13.58 -5.35
CA ALA A 744 -29.30 -13.44 -5.60
C ALA A 744 -28.68 -12.55 -4.50
N ILE A 745 -27.48 -12.93 -4.04
CA ILE A 745 -26.67 -12.15 -3.09
C ILE A 745 -25.24 -12.08 -3.64
N THR A 746 -24.71 -10.87 -3.81
CA THR A 746 -23.39 -10.63 -4.40
C THR A 746 -22.52 -9.82 -3.45
N ASP A 747 -21.32 -10.32 -3.13
CA ASP A 747 -20.30 -9.54 -2.43
C ASP A 747 -19.62 -8.54 -3.37
N TYR A 748 -19.60 -7.25 -3.00
CA TYR A 748 -19.13 -6.18 -3.88
C TYR A 748 -17.60 -6.15 -4.03
N PHE A 749 -16.84 -6.79 -3.14
CA PHE A 749 -15.38 -6.84 -3.23
C PHE A 749 -14.90 -8.01 -4.10
N THR A 750 -15.21 -9.24 -3.68
CA THR A 750 -14.80 -10.49 -4.33
C THR A 750 -15.59 -10.79 -5.60
N LYS A 751 -16.78 -10.19 -5.75
CA LYS A 751 -17.78 -10.55 -6.76
C LYS A 751 -18.31 -11.98 -6.59
N TRP A 752 -18.18 -12.54 -5.40
CA TRP A 752 -18.75 -13.84 -5.04
C TRP A 752 -20.27 -13.75 -5.02
N VAL A 753 -20.92 -14.70 -5.69
CA VAL A 753 -22.38 -14.72 -5.81
C VAL A 753 -22.95 -16.00 -5.22
N ILE A 754 -24.08 -15.84 -4.55
CA ILE A 754 -24.96 -16.93 -4.13
C ILE A 754 -26.32 -16.68 -4.76
N ALA A 755 -26.95 -17.70 -5.31
CA ALA A 755 -28.30 -17.62 -5.83
C ALA A 755 -29.12 -18.75 -5.21
N ILE A 756 -30.19 -18.40 -4.51
CA ILE A 756 -31.03 -19.34 -3.77
C ILE A 756 -32.43 -19.37 -4.38
N PRO A 757 -32.94 -20.54 -4.81
CA PRO A 757 -34.30 -20.66 -5.31
C PRO A 757 -35.29 -20.55 -4.15
N THR A 758 -36.42 -19.87 -4.40
CA THR A 758 -37.45 -19.59 -3.40
C THR A 758 -38.85 -19.68 -4.01
N GLU A 759 -39.82 -20.16 -3.24
CA GLU A 759 -41.23 -20.20 -3.66
C GLU A 759 -41.88 -18.81 -3.59
N LYS A 760 -41.47 -17.99 -2.61
CA LYS A 760 -42.08 -16.71 -2.25
C LYS A 760 -41.01 -15.60 -2.19
N GLN A 761 -41.38 -14.40 -2.63
CA GLN A 761 -40.60 -13.17 -2.45
C GLN A 761 -41.22 -12.31 -1.33
N ASN A 762 -41.07 -12.73 -0.08
CA ASN A 762 -41.57 -11.96 1.07
C ASN A 762 -40.47 -11.76 2.11
N ALA A 763 -40.72 -10.82 3.03
CA ALA A 763 -39.79 -10.43 4.09
C ALA A 763 -39.25 -11.60 4.91
N GLN A 764 -40.14 -12.52 5.31
CA GLN A 764 -39.80 -13.66 6.13
C GLN A 764 -38.84 -14.59 5.39
N THR A 765 -39.18 -14.98 4.16
CA THR A 765 -38.32 -15.82 3.32
C THR A 765 -36.99 -15.14 3.04
N THR A 766 -36.96 -13.82 2.82
CA THR A 766 -35.71 -13.06 2.66
C THR A 766 -34.82 -13.17 3.89
N ALA A 767 -35.37 -12.98 5.09
CA ALA A 767 -34.61 -13.05 6.34
C ALA A 767 -34.10 -14.47 6.63
N GLU A 768 -34.93 -15.50 6.43
CA GLU A 768 -34.57 -16.91 6.59
C GLU A 768 -33.43 -17.31 5.64
N VAL A 769 -33.58 -17.00 4.36
CA VAL A 769 -32.58 -17.31 3.33
C VAL A 769 -31.27 -16.56 3.59
N LEU A 770 -31.34 -15.28 3.99
CA LEU A 770 -30.17 -14.48 4.33
C LEU A 770 -29.45 -15.04 5.56
N HIS A 771 -30.20 -15.49 6.58
CA HIS A 771 -29.64 -16.12 7.77
C HIS A 771 -28.92 -17.43 7.43
N GLU A 772 -29.66 -18.38 6.85
CA GLU A 772 -29.18 -19.76 6.62
C GLU A 772 -28.08 -19.83 5.56
N HIS A 773 -28.28 -19.17 4.42
CA HIS A 773 -27.40 -19.35 3.26
C HIS A 773 -26.32 -18.30 3.12
N TYR A 774 -26.36 -17.22 3.90
CA TYR A 774 -25.31 -16.21 3.91
C TYR A 774 -24.66 -16.06 5.30
N ILE A 775 -25.42 -15.65 6.31
CA ILE A 775 -24.86 -15.27 7.61
C ILE A 775 -24.20 -16.46 8.32
N CYS A 776 -24.84 -17.64 8.31
CA CYS A 776 -24.27 -18.85 8.93
C CYS A 776 -22.99 -19.34 8.23
N ILE A 777 -22.76 -18.96 6.97
CA ILE A 777 -21.62 -19.44 6.17
C ILE A 777 -20.48 -18.41 6.15
N TYR A 778 -20.80 -17.13 5.99
CA TYR A 778 -19.84 -16.05 5.74
C TYR A 778 -19.75 -15.02 6.87
N GLY A 779 -20.65 -15.09 7.84
CA GLY A 779 -20.79 -14.08 8.90
C GLY A 779 -21.62 -12.88 8.47
N VAL A 780 -21.80 -11.94 9.41
CA VAL A 780 -22.62 -10.74 9.22
C VAL A 780 -21.85 -9.69 8.40
N PRO A 781 -22.39 -9.20 7.27
CA PRO A 781 -21.76 -8.13 6.52
C PRO A 781 -21.92 -6.78 7.22
N ARG A 782 -21.01 -5.83 6.97
CA ARG A 782 -21.14 -4.46 7.54
C ARG A 782 -22.32 -3.70 6.93
N GLN A 783 -22.53 -3.86 5.62
CA GLN A 783 -23.57 -3.17 4.86
C GLN A 783 -24.28 -4.12 3.91
N ILE A 784 -25.61 -4.00 3.85
CA ILE A 784 -26.47 -4.66 2.87
C ILE A 784 -27.02 -3.59 1.96
N LEU A 785 -26.97 -3.81 0.65
CA LEU A 785 -27.61 -2.98 -0.36
C LEU A 785 -28.75 -3.77 -1.01
N SER A 786 -29.95 -3.19 -1.05
CA SER A 786 -31.07 -3.75 -1.82
C SER A 786 -31.81 -2.64 -2.57
N ASP A 787 -32.76 -3.03 -3.42
CA ASP A 787 -33.76 -2.10 -3.91
C ASP A 787 -34.81 -1.77 -2.83
N GLN A 788 -35.79 -0.92 -3.18
CA GLN A 788 -36.90 -0.56 -2.29
C GLN A 788 -38.08 -1.54 -2.40
N GLY A 789 -37.87 -2.74 -2.96
CA GLY A 789 -38.91 -3.75 -3.08
C GLY A 789 -39.48 -4.15 -1.72
N THR A 790 -40.77 -4.49 -1.68
CA THR A 790 -41.46 -4.95 -0.47
C THR A 790 -40.80 -6.14 0.26
N PRO A 791 -40.07 -7.07 -0.39
CA PRO A 791 -39.34 -8.13 0.31
C PRO A 791 -38.20 -7.60 1.19
N PHE A 792 -37.61 -6.47 0.83
CA PHE A 792 -36.47 -5.88 1.54
C PHE A 792 -36.85 -4.67 2.40
N ASN A 793 -37.85 -3.90 1.98
CA ASN A 793 -38.30 -2.70 2.68
C ASN A 793 -39.50 -3.00 3.58
N ASN A 794 -39.24 -3.51 4.79
CA ASN A 794 -40.25 -3.83 5.79
C ASN A 794 -39.64 -3.88 7.20
N GLN A 795 -40.51 -3.79 8.22
CA GLN A 795 -40.10 -3.76 9.62
C GLN A 795 -39.34 -5.03 10.06
N LEU A 796 -39.65 -6.19 9.48
CA LEU A 796 -38.98 -7.44 9.82
C LEU A 796 -37.51 -7.41 9.40
N VAL A 797 -37.22 -7.03 8.15
CA VAL A 797 -35.84 -6.92 7.64
C VAL A 797 -35.08 -5.78 8.32
N ASP A 798 -35.74 -4.65 8.59
CA ASP A 798 -35.13 -3.54 9.35
C ASP A 798 -34.77 -3.97 10.79
N ALA A 799 -35.65 -4.71 11.48
CA ALA A 799 -35.37 -5.25 12.81
C ALA A 799 -34.27 -6.33 12.77
N PHE A 800 -34.32 -7.24 11.78
CA PHE A 800 -33.34 -8.30 11.58
C PHE A 800 -31.93 -7.73 11.35
N THR A 801 -31.79 -6.74 10.47
CA THR A 801 -30.49 -6.10 10.21
C THR A 801 -29.99 -5.29 11.41
N THR A 802 -30.89 -4.66 12.17
CA THR A 802 -30.55 -3.95 13.42
C THR A 802 -29.99 -4.89 14.49
N ILE A 803 -30.63 -6.04 14.73
CA ILE A 803 -30.18 -7.05 15.70
C ILE A 803 -28.78 -7.57 15.33
N LEU A 804 -28.51 -7.76 14.04
CA LEU A 804 -27.22 -8.22 13.55
C LEU A 804 -26.14 -7.12 13.56
N GLY A 805 -26.49 -5.86 13.81
CA GLY A 805 -25.57 -4.72 13.72
C GLY A 805 -25.14 -4.40 12.29
N CYS A 806 -25.98 -4.74 11.30
CA CYS A 806 -25.74 -4.51 9.88
C CYS A 806 -26.45 -3.24 9.41
N HIS A 807 -25.79 -2.40 8.61
CA HIS A 807 -26.40 -1.20 8.05
C HIS A 807 -27.06 -1.49 6.69
N HIS A 808 -28.39 -1.48 6.64
CA HIS A 808 -29.15 -1.65 5.40
C HIS A 808 -29.28 -0.35 4.61
N ILE A 809 -28.74 -0.34 3.40
CA ILE A 809 -28.80 0.74 2.42
C ILE A 809 -29.84 0.37 1.37
N LYS A 810 -30.80 1.26 1.12
CA LYS A 810 -31.84 1.08 0.09
C LYS A 810 -31.49 1.97 -1.10
N SER A 811 -31.53 1.44 -2.33
CA SER A 811 -31.29 2.25 -3.54
C SER A 811 -32.40 3.28 -3.73
N THR A 812 -32.14 4.40 -4.40
CA THR A 812 -33.20 5.36 -4.75
C THR A 812 -34.01 4.84 -5.95
N PRO A 813 -35.34 5.00 -5.96
CA PRO A 813 -36.13 4.80 -7.17
C PRO A 813 -35.55 5.77 -8.21
N TYR A 814 -35.35 5.36 -9.46
CA TYR A 814 -34.73 6.15 -10.55
C TYR A 814 -33.18 6.17 -10.65
N HIS A 815 -32.41 5.55 -9.73
CA HIS A 815 -30.96 5.31 -9.91
C HIS A 815 -30.60 3.80 -9.86
N PRO A 816 -30.96 3.00 -10.88
CA PRO A 816 -30.65 1.56 -10.95
C PRO A 816 -29.13 1.24 -10.95
N GLN A 817 -28.29 2.24 -11.23
CA GLN A 817 -26.84 2.10 -11.24
C GLN A 817 -26.26 1.70 -9.86
N THR A 818 -26.97 1.99 -8.77
CA THR A 818 -26.56 1.67 -7.41
C THR A 818 -26.57 0.15 -7.14
N ASN A 819 -27.46 -0.62 -7.77
CA ASN A 819 -27.46 -2.10 -7.66
C ASN A 819 -26.85 -2.80 -8.91
N GLY A 820 -26.21 -2.05 -9.81
CA GLY A 820 -25.83 -2.55 -11.14
C GLY A 820 -24.80 -3.71 -11.17
N ALA A 821 -24.23 -4.13 -10.04
CA ALA A 821 -23.44 -5.36 -9.96
C ALA A 821 -24.31 -6.62 -9.98
N ILE A 822 -25.40 -6.61 -9.21
CA ILE A 822 -26.31 -7.76 -9.13
C ILE A 822 -27.21 -7.85 -10.36
N GLU A 823 -27.66 -6.71 -10.90
CA GLU A 823 -28.43 -6.69 -12.15
C GLU A 823 -27.65 -7.31 -13.32
N ARG A 824 -26.33 -7.07 -13.36
CA ARG A 824 -25.44 -7.68 -14.37
C ARG A 824 -25.28 -9.18 -14.16
N PHE A 825 -25.22 -9.64 -12.91
CA PHE A 825 -25.24 -11.07 -12.60
C PHE A 825 -26.58 -11.68 -13.02
N ASN A 826 -27.71 -11.07 -12.64
CA ASN A 826 -29.06 -11.50 -12.96
C ASN A 826 -29.24 -11.71 -14.46
N ALA A 827 -28.90 -10.70 -15.25
CA ALA A 827 -28.95 -10.79 -16.70
C ALA A 827 -27.97 -11.82 -17.32
N THR A 828 -26.92 -12.21 -16.59
CA THR A 828 -25.96 -13.22 -17.05
C THR A 828 -26.44 -14.63 -16.72
N PHE A 829 -26.84 -14.89 -15.47
CA PHE A 829 -27.26 -16.23 -15.06
C PHE A 829 -28.58 -16.64 -15.70
N GLU A 830 -29.53 -15.72 -15.87
CA GLU A 830 -30.81 -16.00 -16.56
C GLU A 830 -30.60 -16.57 -17.97
N ARG A 831 -29.62 -16.03 -18.70
CA ARG A 831 -29.27 -16.53 -20.04
C ARG A 831 -28.58 -17.86 -20.02
N GLN A 832 -27.78 -18.13 -18.99
CA GLN A 832 -27.11 -19.40 -18.86
C GLN A 832 -28.11 -20.48 -18.45
N LEU A 833 -29.02 -20.19 -17.53
CA LEU A 833 -30.17 -21.03 -17.21
C LEU A 833 -31.00 -21.34 -18.47
N ALA A 834 -31.32 -20.33 -19.29
CA ALA A 834 -32.06 -20.54 -20.53
C ALA A 834 -31.37 -21.48 -21.54
N LYS A 835 -30.04 -21.69 -21.44
CA LYS A 835 -29.29 -22.61 -22.31
C LYS A 835 -29.18 -24.04 -21.78
N VAL A 836 -29.30 -24.21 -20.46
CA VAL A 836 -29.09 -25.51 -19.79
C VAL A 836 -30.40 -26.16 -19.33
N THR A 837 -31.48 -25.38 -19.28
CA THR A 837 -32.81 -25.86 -18.91
C THR A 837 -33.47 -26.66 -20.02
N ASN A 838 -34.41 -27.52 -19.63
CA ASN A 838 -35.22 -28.30 -20.56
C ASN A 838 -36.16 -27.40 -21.39
N VAL A 839 -36.87 -28.01 -22.35
CA VAL A 839 -37.77 -27.29 -23.27
C VAL A 839 -38.89 -26.53 -22.53
N HIS A 840 -39.33 -27.05 -21.38
CA HIS A 840 -40.39 -26.45 -20.56
C HIS A 840 -39.87 -25.44 -19.52
N MET A 841 -38.54 -25.30 -19.41
CA MET A 841 -37.84 -24.42 -18.48
C MET A 841 -38.30 -24.59 -17.02
N ASN A 842 -38.68 -25.79 -16.60
CA ASN A 842 -39.20 -26.06 -15.24
C ASN A 842 -38.20 -26.82 -14.34
N ASP A 843 -36.98 -27.06 -14.82
CA ASP A 843 -35.87 -27.73 -14.11
C ASP A 843 -34.73 -26.76 -13.75
N TRP A 844 -34.99 -25.45 -13.78
CA TRP A 844 -33.96 -24.42 -13.64
C TRP A 844 -33.29 -24.38 -12.27
N ASP A 845 -33.99 -24.78 -11.20
CA ASP A 845 -33.47 -24.79 -9.83
C ASP A 845 -32.39 -25.86 -9.63
N ILE A 846 -32.47 -26.98 -10.34
CA ILE A 846 -31.47 -28.06 -10.34
C ILE A 846 -30.15 -27.56 -10.95
N HIS A 847 -30.22 -26.75 -12.01
CA HIS A 847 -29.03 -26.21 -12.70
C HIS A 847 -28.46 -24.95 -12.06
N LEU A 848 -29.21 -24.29 -11.17
CA LEU A 848 -28.83 -22.99 -10.59
C LEU A 848 -27.48 -23.05 -9.87
N LYS A 849 -27.25 -24.07 -9.04
CA LYS A 849 -25.97 -24.22 -8.30
C LYS A 849 -24.78 -24.39 -9.25
N SER A 850 -24.97 -25.15 -10.33
CA SER A 850 -23.97 -25.36 -11.37
C SER A 850 -23.61 -24.06 -12.10
N VAL A 851 -24.62 -23.28 -12.50
CA VAL A 851 -24.44 -21.97 -13.14
C VAL A 851 -23.73 -20.97 -12.22
N VAL A 852 -24.09 -20.95 -10.94
CA VAL A 852 -23.42 -20.10 -9.93
C VAL A 852 -21.98 -20.55 -9.70
N PHE A 853 -21.71 -21.86 -9.63
CA PHE A 853 -20.35 -22.39 -9.51
C PHE A 853 -19.51 -22.03 -10.73
N ALA A 854 -20.05 -22.25 -11.93
CA ALA A 854 -19.42 -21.85 -13.17
C ALA A 854 -19.16 -20.33 -13.20
N TYR A 855 -20.08 -19.51 -12.66
CA TYR A 855 -19.93 -18.06 -12.47
C TYR A 855 -18.81 -17.68 -11.47
N ASN A 856 -18.73 -18.33 -10.33
CA ASN A 856 -17.76 -18.00 -9.29
C ASN A 856 -16.33 -18.48 -9.61
N THR A 857 -16.19 -19.48 -10.47
CA THR A 857 -14.88 -20.06 -10.86
C THR A 857 -14.23 -19.37 -12.06
N GLY A 858 -14.98 -18.60 -12.84
CA GLY A 858 -14.44 -17.88 -14.00
C GLY A 858 -13.95 -16.48 -13.68
N LYS A 859 -12.92 -16.05 -14.41
CA LYS A 859 -12.25 -14.75 -14.21
C LYS A 859 -13.21 -13.58 -14.46
N HIS A 860 -13.38 -12.71 -13.47
CA HIS A 860 -14.17 -11.49 -13.60
C HIS A 860 -13.35 -10.33 -14.20
N ALA A 861 -13.96 -9.55 -15.10
CA ALA A 861 -13.24 -8.50 -15.84
C ALA A 861 -12.73 -7.35 -14.97
N SER A 862 -13.50 -6.96 -13.94
CA SER A 862 -13.14 -5.82 -13.07
C SER A 862 -12.05 -6.14 -12.05
N THR A 863 -12.00 -7.38 -11.55
CA THR A 863 -11.02 -7.78 -10.54
C THR A 863 -9.78 -8.40 -11.17
N GLU A 864 -9.90 -8.90 -12.40
CA GLU A 864 -8.94 -9.80 -13.04
C GLU A 864 -8.66 -11.09 -12.25
N TYR A 865 -9.53 -11.48 -11.32
CA TYR A 865 -9.48 -12.77 -10.62
C TYR A 865 -10.86 -13.42 -10.68
N SER A 866 -10.92 -14.74 -10.51
CA SER A 866 -12.21 -15.38 -10.25
C SER A 866 -12.68 -15.05 -8.82
N PRO A 867 -13.99 -14.93 -8.57
CA PRO A 867 -14.51 -14.81 -7.21
C PRO A 867 -13.98 -15.91 -6.27
N TYR A 868 -13.86 -17.14 -6.78
CA TYR A 868 -13.31 -18.28 -6.04
C TYR A 868 -11.87 -18.05 -5.57
N GLN A 869 -11.01 -17.47 -6.42
CA GLN A 869 -9.63 -17.14 -6.01
C GLN A 869 -9.59 -16.03 -4.95
N LEU A 870 -10.46 -15.03 -5.05
CA LEU A 870 -10.52 -13.94 -4.07
C LEU A 870 -11.07 -14.43 -2.72
N GLN A 871 -11.91 -15.45 -2.74
CA GLN A 871 -12.51 -16.06 -1.57
C GLN A 871 -11.57 -17.07 -0.88
N PHE A 872 -10.99 -17.99 -1.65
CA PHE A 872 -10.27 -19.15 -1.13
C PHE A 872 -8.76 -19.12 -1.43
N GLY A 873 -8.22 -18.05 -2.01
CA GLY A 873 -6.79 -17.90 -2.26
C GLY A 873 -6.18 -18.94 -3.21
N ARG A 874 -7.01 -19.76 -3.87
CA ARG A 874 -6.61 -20.86 -4.76
C ARG A 874 -7.57 -21.00 -5.93
N HIS A 875 -7.15 -21.73 -6.96
CA HIS A 875 -8.05 -22.13 -8.04
C HIS A 875 -8.97 -23.28 -7.56
N PRO A 876 -10.20 -23.37 -8.09
CA PRO A 876 -11.05 -24.54 -7.86
C PRO A 876 -10.47 -25.75 -8.59
N ASN A 877 -10.58 -26.91 -7.96
CA ASN A 877 -10.29 -28.19 -8.61
C ASN A 877 -11.56 -28.59 -9.35
N LEU A 878 -11.51 -28.60 -10.68
CA LEU A 878 -12.64 -29.03 -11.50
C LEU A 878 -12.56 -30.55 -11.71
N PRO A 879 -13.68 -31.27 -11.88
CA PRO A 879 -13.67 -32.71 -12.14
C PRO A 879 -12.71 -33.20 -13.26
N PRO A 880 -12.52 -32.48 -14.38
CA PRO A 880 -11.54 -32.85 -15.41
C PRO A 880 -10.08 -32.46 -15.10
N ASP A 881 -9.81 -31.80 -13.97
CA ASP A 881 -8.44 -31.45 -13.59
C ASP A 881 -7.69 -32.71 -13.16
N PRO A 882 -6.41 -32.89 -13.56
CA PRO A 882 -5.61 -34.01 -13.08
C PRO A 882 -5.47 -33.94 -11.55
N PRO A 883 -5.31 -35.08 -10.85
CA PRO A 883 -5.04 -35.10 -9.42
C PRO A 883 -3.83 -34.21 -9.14
N ILE A 884 -4.06 -33.16 -8.34
CA ILE A 884 -3.09 -32.11 -8.10
C ILE A 884 -1.82 -32.70 -7.50
N ALA A 885 -0.66 -32.27 -8.00
CA ALA A 885 0.61 -32.47 -7.30
C ALA A 885 0.42 -31.93 -5.88
N GLN A 886 0.40 -32.84 -4.89
CA GLN A 886 0.23 -32.48 -3.48
C GLN A 886 1.12 -31.28 -3.19
N TYR A 887 0.52 -30.19 -2.71
CA TYR A 887 1.32 -29.12 -2.14
C TYR A 887 1.98 -29.70 -0.89
N GLU A 888 3.20 -30.20 -1.04
CA GLU A 888 4.01 -30.66 0.08
C GLU A 888 4.43 -29.43 0.87
N PHE A 889 3.62 -29.09 1.85
CA PHE A 889 4.00 -28.16 2.90
C PHE A 889 4.80 -28.95 3.93
N LEU A 890 6.08 -28.63 4.07
CA LEU A 890 6.98 -29.25 5.05
C LEU A 890 6.44 -29.10 6.49
N LYS A 891 5.65 -28.06 6.75
CA LYS A 891 5.01 -27.81 8.05
C LYS A 891 3.55 -27.38 7.87
N PRO A 892 2.63 -27.76 8.78
CA PRO A 892 1.22 -27.34 8.73
C PRO A 892 1.02 -25.81 8.69
N ASN A 893 1.91 -25.04 9.33
CA ASN A 893 1.83 -23.57 9.37
C ASN A 893 2.23 -22.90 8.04
N ASP A 894 2.91 -23.62 7.15
CA ASP A 894 3.35 -23.07 5.86
C ASP A 894 2.16 -22.81 4.94
N TYR A 895 1.11 -23.65 5.01
CA TYR A 895 -0.13 -23.43 4.28
C TYR A 895 -0.84 -22.16 4.76
N PHE A 896 -0.94 -21.93 6.08
CA PHE A 896 -1.56 -20.73 6.63
C PHE A 896 -0.83 -19.45 6.21
N GLN A 897 0.51 -19.45 6.28
CA GLN A 897 1.31 -18.30 5.85
C GLN A 897 1.23 -18.07 4.34
N PHE A 898 1.27 -19.13 3.55
CA PHE A 898 1.08 -19.07 2.11
C PHE A 898 -0.30 -18.51 1.75
N PHE A 899 -1.35 -19.02 2.38
CA PHE A 899 -2.74 -18.61 2.18
C PHE A 899 -2.94 -17.13 2.53
N ARG A 900 -2.48 -16.71 3.72
CA ARG A 900 -2.57 -15.30 4.18
C ARG A 900 -1.82 -14.36 3.24
N ARG A 901 -0.59 -14.73 2.82
CA ARG A 901 0.19 -13.91 1.88
C ARG A 901 -0.49 -13.83 0.51
N THR A 902 -1.02 -14.94 0.02
CA THR A 902 -1.69 -15.02 -1.29
C THR A 902 -2.96 -14.19 -1.31
N LEU A 903 -3.84 -14.32 -0.30
CA LEU A 903 -5.04 -13.49 -0.18
C LEU A 903 -4.71 -12.01 -0.05
N THR A 904 -3.71 -11.65 0.77
CA THR A 904 -3.29 -10.24 0.92
C THR A 904 -2.87 -9.65 -0.43
N LEU A 905 -2.11 -10.40 -1.24
CA LEU A 905 -1.71 -9.98 -2.58
C LEU A 905 -2.89 -9.89 -3.54
N TYR A 906 -3.75 -10.92 -3.57
CA TYR A 906 -4.94 -10.95 -4.41
C TYR A 906 -5.90 -9.80 -4.11
N HIS A 907 -6.19 -9.55 -2.83
CA HIS A 907 -7.08 -8.47 -2.39
C HIS A 907 -6.50 -7.09 -2.71
N ARG A 908 -5.20 -6.88 -2.49
CA ARG A 908 -4.52 -5.62 -2.84
C ARG A 908 -4.60 -5.35 -4.35
N GLN A 909 -4.32 -6.37 -5.16
CA GLN A 909 -4.34 -6.22 -6.62
C GLN A 909 -5.77 -6.06 -7.14
N ALA A 910 -6.73 -6.83 -6.63
CA ALA A 910 -8.14 -6.72 -7.00
C ALA A 910 -8.68 -5.32 -6.68
N LYS A 911 -8.35 -4.75 -5.52
CA LYS A 911 -8.73 -3.38 -5.15
C LYS A 911 -8.21 -2.35 -6.17
N GLN A 912 -6.94 -2.45 -6.54
CA GLN A 912 -6.35 -1.57 -7.55
C GLN A 912 -7.02 -1.73 -8.93
N ASN A 913 -7.26 -2.98 -9.34
CA ASN A 913 -7.90 -3.30 -10.61
C ASN A 913 -9.34 -2.76 -10.66
N ILE A 914 -10.11 -2.91 -9.57
CA ILE A 914 -11.47 -2.38 -9.48
C ILE A 914 -11.47 -0.86 -9.61
N ILE A 915 -10.58 -0.14 -8.91
CA ILE A 915 -10.48 1.33 -8.98
C ILE A 915 -10.12 1.77 -10.40
N GLN A 916 -9.11 1.15 -11.01
CA GLN A 916 -8.69 1.46 -12.38
C GLN A 916 -9.80 1.18 -13.39
N HIS A 917 -10.52 0.06 -13.22
CA HIS A 917 -11.63 -0.33 -14.08
C HIS A 917 -12.82 0.62 -13.89
N GLN A 918 -13.14 1.07 -12.67
CA GLN A 918 -14.17 2.09 -12.43
C GLN A 918 -13.81 3.42 -13.10
N GLN A 919 -12.55 3.86 -13.01
CA GLN A 919 -12.07 5.08 -13.67
C GLN A 919 -12.12 4.97 -15.20
N TYR A 920 -11.65 3.84 -15.74
CA TYR A 920 -11.72 3.54 -17.17
C TYR A 920 -13.17 3.53 -17.68
N TYR A 921 -14.08 2.85 -16.97
CA TYR A 921 -15.49 2.83 -17.35
C TYR A 921 -16.11 4.21 -17.27
N LYS A 922 -15.85 5.01 -16.22
CA LYS A 922 -16.31 6.41 -16.16
C LYS A 922 -15.86 7.19 -17.40
N THR A 923 -14.55 7.12 -17.71
CA THR A 923 -13.96 7.87 -18.82
C THR A 923 -14.51 7.44 -20.19
N ASN A 924 -14.71 6.13 -20.41
CA ASN A 924 -15.22 5.58 -21.67
C ASN A 924 -16.75 5.69 -21.82
N TYR A 925 -17.47 5.65 -20.71
CA TYR A 925 -18.92 5.79 -20.66
C TYR A 925 -19.32 7.25 -20.90
N ASP A 926 -18.55 8.20 -20.38
CA ASP A 926 -18.80 9.64 -20.53
C ASP A 926 -18.37 10.18 -21.92
N THR A 927 -17.48 9.49 -22.64
CA THR A 927 -16.94 9.95 -23.95
C THR A 927 -17.85 9.69 -25.16
N HIS A 928 -18.89 8.88 -25.05
CA HIS A 928 -19.71 8.44 -26.19
C HIS A 928 -21.21 8.73 -26.06
N ARG A 929 -21.60 9.82 -25.39
CA ARG A 929 -23.00 10.21 -25.29
C ARG A 929 -23.26 11.61 -25.86
N VAL A 930 -24.16 11.63 -26.84
CA VAL A 930 -24.88 12.79 -27.35
C VAL A 930 -26.35 12.53 -27.02
N ASP A 931 -27.06 13.53 -26.50
CA ASP A 931 -28.52 13.41 -26.34
C ASP A 931 -29.17 13.18 -27.71
N PRO A 932 -30.06 12.19 -27.88
CA PRO A 932 -30.77 12.01 -29.14
C PRO A 932 -31.70 13.21 -29.35
N LYS A 933 -31.38 14.07 -30.32
CA LYS A 933 -32.31 15.07 -30.85
C LYS A 933 -33.27 14.34 -31.80
N PHE A 934 -34.55 14.33 -31.47
CA PHE A 934 -35.60 13.84 -32.38
C PHE A 934 -36.16 15.03 -33.14
N ASN A 935 -36.31 14.90 -34.45
CA ASN A 935 -36.97 15.91 -35.27
C ASN A 935 -38.45 15.53 -35.48
N ILE A 936 -39.31 16.54 -35.63
CA ILE A 936 -40.69 16.34 -36.04
C ILE A 936 -40.69 15.63 -37.41
N GLY A 937 -41.35 14.47 -37.48
CA GLY A 937 -41.37 13.59 -38.66
C GLY A 937 -40.56 12.29 -38.54
N ASP A 938 -39.71 12.13 -37.52
CA ASP A 938 -38.94 10.90 -37.32
C ASP A 938 -39.84 9.72 -36.94
N ARG A 939 -39.59 8.55 -37.53
CA ARG A 939 -40.28 7.29 -37.17
C ARG A 939 -39.59 6.62 -35.98
N VAL A 940 -40.27 6.51 -34.86
CA VAL A 940 -39.76 5.99 -33.59
C VAL A 940 -40.65 4.88 -33.02
N LEU A 941 -40.06 3.94 -32.28
CA LEU A 941 -40.80 2.88 -31.59
C LEU A 941 -41.00 3.27 -30.12
N LYS A 942 -42.25 3.33 -29.64
CA LYS A 942 -42.56 3.72 -28.26
C LYS A 942 -42.43 2.51 -27.34
N ARG A 943 -41.65 2.62 -26.28
CA ARG A 943 -41.54 1.56 -25.26
C ARG A 943 -42.83 1.51 -24.42
N LEU A 944 -43.50 0.37 -24.40
CA LEU A 944 -44.75 0.17 -23.64
C LEU A 944 -44.41 -0.09 -22.16
N SER A 945 -45.03 0.65 -21.23
CA SER A 945 -44.75 0.56 -19.78
C SER A 945 -45.35 -0.68 -19.10
N THR A 946 -46.31 -1.34 -19.74
CA THR A 946 -47.02 -2.51 -19.22
C THR A 946 -46.85 -3.71 -20.15
N SER A 947 -45.80 -4.50 -19.91
CA SER A 947 -45.66 -5.84 -20.49
C SER A 947 -46.27 -6.87 -19.52
N ARG A 948 -47.22 -7.70 -19.97
CA ARG A 948 -47.87 -8.71 -19.11
C ARG A 948 -46.95 -9.89 -18.75
N THR A 949 -45.83 -10.10 -19.45
CA THR A 949 -44.78 -11.07 -19.08
C THR A 949 -43.38 -10.62 -19.53
N LYS A 950 -42.30 -11.17 -18.94
CA LYS A 950 -40.89 -10.88 -19.30
C LYS A 950 -40.49 -11.33 -20.74
N LEU A 951 -41.40 -11.97 -21.48
CA LEU A 951 -41.15 -12.55 -22.81
C LEU A 951 -41.95 -11.90 -23.96
N SER A 952 -42.81 -10.90 -23.71
CA SER A 952 -43.53 -10.16 -24.76
C SER A 952 -42.77 -8.92 -25.29
N SER A 953 -43.06 -8.51 -26.54
CA SER A 953 -42.43 -7.35 -27.18
C SER A 953 -42.62 -6.07 -26.36
N ILE A 954 -41.52 -5.34 -26.17
CA ILE A 954 -41.41 -4.16 -25.30
C ILE A 954 -41.70 -2.85 -26.04
N TYR A 955 -41.95 -2.90 -27.34
CA TYR A 955 -42.09 -1.74 -28.22
C TYR A 955 -43.41 -1.78 -28.99
N SER A 956 -44.00 -0.60 -29.19
CA SER A 956 -45.17 -0.39 -30.05
C SER A 956 -44.83 -0.56 -31.53
N ASP A 957 -45.86 -0.53 -32.37
CA ASP A 957 -45.70 -0.28 -33.81
C ASP A 957 -45.03 1.08 -34.09
N PRO A 958 -44.42 1.28 -35.27
CA PRO A 958 -43.75 2.53 -35.63
C PRO A 958 -44.67 3.74 -35.52
N MET A 959 -44.28 4.73 -34.72
CA MET A 959 -44.99 6.00 -34.52
C MET A 959 -44.17 7.14 -35.12
N VAL A 960 -44.81 8.27 -35.43
CA VAL A 960 -44.13 9.47 -35.95
C VAL A 960 -44.05 10.53 -34.85
N VAL A 961 -42.87 11.12 -34.66
CA VAL A 961 -42.68 12.25 -33.73
C VAL A 961 -43.44 13.46 -34.28
N ILE A 962 -44.49 13.89 -33.57
CA ILE A 962 -45.35 15.01 -33.97
C ILE A 962 -44.95 16.34 -33.30
N ASP A 963 -44.23 16.27 -32.18
CA ASP A 963 -43.74 17.43 -31.43
C ASP A 963 -42.54 17.03 -30.55
N ALA A 964 -41.64 17.97 -30.24
CA ALA A 964 -40.38 17.74 -29.53
C ALA A 964 -40.13 18.82 -28.45
N GLU A 965 -40.84 18.73 -27.32
CA GLU A 965 -40.50 19.52 -26.13
C GLU A 965 -39.43 18.81 -25.28
N HIS A 966 -38.32 19.50 -25.02
CA HIS A 966 -37.23 19.01 -24.17
C HIS A 966 -37.71 18.99 -22.71
N PRO A 967 -37.57 17.88 -21.94
CA PRO A 967 -37.90 17.91 -20.54
C PRO A 967 -36.92 18.84 -19.81
N THR A 968 -37.44 19.92 -19.23
CA THR A 968 -36.78 20.62 -18.13
C THR A 968 -36.92 19.72 -16.89
N TYR A 969 -35.80 19.23 -16.40
CA TYR A 969 -35.74 18.44 -15.16
C TYR A 969 -36.11 19.35 -13.97
N TRP A 970 -37.17 19.00 -13.25
CA TRP A 970 -37.43 19.42 -11.86
C TRP A 970 -37.18 18.24 -10.93
#